data_AF-A0A8E0QIY8-F1
#
_entry.id   AF-A0A8E0QIY8-F1
#
_cell.length_a   1.000
_cell.length_b   1.000
_cell.length_c   1.000
_cell.angle_alpha   90.00
_cell.angle_beta   90.00
_cell.angle_gamma   90.00
#
_symmetry.space_group_name_H-M   'P 1'
#
loop_
_entity.id
_entity.type
_entity.pdbx_description
1 polymer ?
#
loop_
_entity_poly.entity_id
_entity_poly.type
_entity_poly.pdbx_seq_one_letter_code
_entity_poly.pdbx_strand_id
1 'polypeptide(L)'
;MTGQSSVSQPPATETTPLLSSHSASQRYSVFTNGKKRLIILAAALASSFSPFSANIYYPSLNSIAADLHVTSSQINLTITTYMICQGLAPSFMGSFADQAGRRPAYILCFVIYIIGNIALALQHNYIALLVLRAVQSCGSSGTVALASAVAADVITSAERGMYMGITSLGNILAPSLGPILGGFLSQYLGWQAIFWFLSLAAITFFIPLFLFFPETCRAIVGDGSFPATGWNQSVWSRWHKRHATTTSNCDVKGSPDTCRNAHLAPQKRSITFPNPLSTLRLLFEIPTGPLVLANGIVFASYYSVTAGIPSQFKAIYGLSDLGIGLSFIPAGLGSLVSATFNGLIVDWNYIRLRRKSGEPVSKDQKQDHGAFPIERARLQIGLPMTVAAALSVAWYGALIESKPALSVALALVFLISFCITAAYNVMNVLLVDLYYTTPATAMAANNLVRCFLGAAATAVIHPMIQKWGNQTTYWAVAGAILSWALPPGTPSLQMRYPSTPWISPGDTIKQPDALQIPCISTLNLNTARTYLLLFVDIDVVLESCSTTVLHWYQPHMTASATSHCNDNGNGWLVNRTSNGAEYIAPQSPPYTRHRYVYLLYEQDPDYVFPECFGHIFPKTREGRGGFDIKQFVEVGGLRAPVAGNFFYVDNDAATTTAASGGLVPTTTWFRSAPCRTEEPKSTGFIPMEANYEVGQQQVVI
;
A
#
# COMPACT_ATOMS: atom_id res chain seq x y z
N MET A 1 -65.81 -43.25 -34.49
CA MET A 1 -64.92 -42.90 -35.60
C MET A 1 -64.69 -41.40 -35.61
N THR A 2 -63.52 -40.95 -35.16
CA THR A 2 -62.86 -39.70 -35.58
C THR A 2 -61.43 -39.79 -35.04
N GLY A 3 -60.46 -39.92 -35.94
CA GLY A 3 -59.07 -40.21 -35.64
C GLY A 3 -58.32 -39.04 -35.00
N GLN A 4 -57.46 -39.37 -34.04
CA GLN A 4 -56.43 -38.50 -33.51
C GLN A 4 -55.28 -38.40 -34.53
N SER A 5 -55.00 -37.21 -35.03
CA SER A 5 -53.76 -36.90 -35.74
C SER A 5 -52.79 -36.19 -34.80
N SER A 6 -51.67 -36.88 -34.53
CA SER A 6 -50.50 -36.37 -33.84
C SER A 6 -49.86 -35.22 -34.62
N VAL A 7 -49.81 -34.03 -34.03
CA VAL A 7 -49.05 -32.89 -34.56
C VAL A 7 -47.58 -33.12 -34.26
N SER A 8 -46.79 -33.39 -35.30
CA SER A 8 -45.33 -33.47 -35.26
C SER A 8 -44.73 -32.10 -34.90
N GLN A 9 -43.93 -32.02 -33.84
CA GLN A 9 -43.10 -30.85 -33.55
C GLN A 9 -42.07 -30.65 -34.67
N PRO A 10 -41.85 -29.41 -35.17
CA PRO A 10 -40.76 -29.13 -36.09
C PRO A 10 -39.41 -29.26 -35.35
N PRO A 11 -38.31 -29.62 -36.06
CA PRO A 11 -37.00 -29.70 -35.44
C PRO A 11 -36.62 -28.33 -34.87
N ALA A 12 -36.18 -28.33 -33.62
CA ALA A 12 -35.69 -27.14 -32.93
C ALA A 12 -34.59 -26.50 -33.78
N THR A 13 -34.92 -25.40 -34.45
CA THR A 13 -33.95 -24.60 -35.18
C THR A 13 -33.31 -23.68 -34.16
N GLU A 14 -31.99 -23.78 -33.98
CA GLU A 14 -31.16 -22.90 -33.15
C GLU A 14 -31.29 -21.43 -33.62
N THR A 15 -32.36 -20.75 -33.23
CA THR A 15 -32.49 -19.29 -33.33
C THR A 15 -33.22 -18.74 -32.12
N THR A 16 -32.97 -19.32 -30.94
CA THR A 16 -33.08 -18.55 -29.71
C THR A 16 -31.86 -17.62 -29.69
N PRO A 17 -32.00 -16.29 -29.56
CA PRO A 17 -30.85 -15.41 -29.40
C PRO A 17 -30.30 -15.59 -27.99
N LEU A 18 -29.61 -16.71 -27.75
CA LEU A 18 -28.77 -16.91 -26.58
C LEU A 18 -27.55 -16.01 -26.77
N LEU A 19 -27.48 -14.99 -25.92
CA LEU A 19 -26.49 -13.91 -25.92
C LEU A 19 -26.57 -13.02 -27.17
N SER A 20 -27.02 -11.78 -26.97
CA SER A 20 -26.59 -10.68 -27.82
C SER A 20 -25.08 -10.79 -28.01
N SER A 21 -24.62 -10.93 -29.25
CA SER A 21 -23.22 -10.79 -29.64
C SER A 21 -22.78 -9.35 -29.36
N HIS A 22 -22.50 -9.06 -28.10
CA HIS A 22 -21.85 -7.84 -27.63
C HIS A 22 -20.54 -8.23 -26.97
N SER A 23 -19.62 -8.72 -27.80
CA SER A 23 -18.19 -8.62 -27.54
C SER A 23 -17.48 -8.02 -28.75
N ALA A 24 -18.09 -6.99 -29.35
CA ALA A 24 -17.27 -5.95 -29.97
C ALA A 24 -16.34 -5.44 -28.88
N SER A 25 -15.02 -5.63 -29.04
CA SER A 25 -14.01 -5.25 -28.07
C SER A 25 -14.22 -3.83 -27.56
N GLN A 26 -14.81 -3.69 -26.37
CA GLN A 26 -15.16 -2.39 -25.84
C GLN A 26 -13.85 -1.65 -25.56
N ARG A 27 -13.53 -0.64 -26.38
CA ARG A 27 -12.28 0.11 -26.27
C ARG A 27 -12.23 0.78 -24.90
N TYR A 28 -11.17 0.52 -24.12
CA TYR A 28 -11.00 1.04 -22.76
C TYR A 28 -11.06 2.58 -22.67
N SER A 29 -10.75 3.28 -23.76
CA SER A 29 -10.88 4.73 -23.86
C SER A 29 -11.05 5.16 -25.32
N VAL A 30 -11.88 6.17 -25.55
CA VAL A 30 -12.13 6.81 -26.86
C VAL A 30 -10.94 7.65 -27.35
N PHE A 31 -10.01 8.00 -26.46
CA PHE A 31 -8.83 8.80 -26.83
C PHE A 31 -7.89 8.03 -27.76
N THR A 32 -7.45 8.69 -28.83
CA THR A 32 -6.40 8.16 -29.72
C THR A 32 -5.07 8.07 -28.96
N ASN A 33 -4.16 7.21 -29.41
CA ASN A 33 -2.86 6.99 -28.74
C ASN A 33 -2.06 8.29 -28.55
N GLY A 34 -2.10 9.22 -29.52
CA GLY A 34 -1.48 10.54 -29.39
C GLY A 34 -2.12 11.40 -28.30
N LYS A 35 -3.46 11.42 -28.22
CA LYS A 35 -4.20 12.14 -27.17
C LYS A 35 -3.93 11.55 -25.78
N LYS A 36 -3.90 10.21 -25.66
CA LYS A 36 -3.54 9.52 -24.41
C LYS A 36 -2.15 9.96 -23.93
N ARG A 37 -1.15 9.87 -24.80
CA ARG A 37 0.23 10.29 -24.49
C ARG A 37 0.29 11.75 -24.02
N LEU A 38 -0.42 12.66 -24.68
CA LEU A 38 -0.44 14.08 -24.30
C LEU A 38 -1.10 14.31 -22.93
N ILE A 39 -2.23 13.65 -22.66
CA ILE A 39 -2.92 13.74 -21.35
C ILE A 39 -2.01 13.24 -20.24
N ILE A 40 -1.33 12.11 -20.45
CA ILE A 40 -0.42 11.52 -19.47
C ILE A 40 0.82 12.39 -19.28
N LEU A 41 1.37 12.95 -20.36
CA LEU A 41 2.49 13.89 -20.28
C LEU A 41 2.11 15.13 -19.49
N ALA A 42 0.94 15.71 -19.74
CA ALA A 42 0.43 16.84 -18.98
C ALA A 42 0.25 16.48 -17.49
N ALA A 43 -0.31 15.31 -17.19
CA ALA A 43 -0.45 14.82 -15.82
C ALA A 43 0.92 14.61 -15.14
N ALA A 44 1.90 14.06 -15.84
CA ALA A 44 3.27 13.85 -15.37
C ALA A 44 3.98 15.19 -15.07
N LEU A 45 3.89 16.15 -15.99
CA LEU A 45 4.42 17.50 -15.79
C LEU A 45 3.75 18.19 -14.59
N ALA A 46 2.42 18.07 -14.46
CA ALA A 46 1.69 18.61 -13.33
C ALA A 46 2.15 18.00 -11.99
N SER A 47 2.36 16.67 -11.94
CA SER A 47 2.88 16.01 -10.73
C SER A 47 4.31 16.41 -10.38
N SER A 48 5.11 16.82 -11.38
CA SER A 48 6.52 17.20 -11.18
C SER A 48 6.69 18.50 -10.38
N PHE A 49 5.68 19.39 -10.36
CA PHE A 49 5.74 20.62 -9.58
C PHE A 49 5.88 20.38 -8.07
N SER A 50 5.26 19.33 -7.53
CA SER A 50 5.32 18.99 -6.10
C SER A 50 6.75 18.68 -5.61
N PRO A 51 7.45 17.66 -6.14
CA PRO A 51 8.82 17.37 -5.73
C PRO A 51 9.78 18.50 -6.13
N PHE A 52 9.55 19.17 -7.26
CA PHE A 52 10.44 20.24 -7.71
C PHE A 52 10.40 21.45 -6.76
N SER A 53 9.22 21.86 -6.27
CA SER A 53 9.06 22.95 -5.30
C SER A 53 9.62 22.64 -3.92
N ALA A 54 9.63 21.37 -3.54
CA ALA A 54 10.25 20.92 -2.30
C ALA A 54 11.78 21.05 -2.39
N ASN A 55 12.36 20.60 -3.51
CA ASN A 55 13.81 20.48 -3.65
C ASN A 55 14.53 21.77 -4.08
N ILE A 56 13.89 22.63 -4.88
CA ILE A 56 14.45 23.92 -5.30
C ILE A 56 14.79 24.87 -4.14
N TYR A 57 14.21 24.62 -2.97
CA TYR A 57 14.32 25.45 -1.78
C TYR A 57 15.58 25.18 -0.94
N TYR A 58 16.16 23.98 -1.00
CA TYR A 58 17.30 23.58 -0.15
C TYR A 58 18.53 24.48 -0.24
N PRO A 59 19.02 24.87 -1.44
CA PRO A 59 20.24 25.67 -1.55
C PRO A 59 20.11 27.06 -0.94
N SER A 60 18.89 27.61 -0.94
CA SER A 60 18.60 28.95 -0.42
C SER A 60 18.34 29.00 1.09
N LEU A 61 18.28 27.85 1.80
CA LEU A 61 17.93 27.82 3.22
C LEU A 61 18.81 28.74 4.09
N ASN A 62 20.12 28.76 3.81
CA ASN A 62 21.06 29.59 4.56
C ASN A 62 20.83 31.09 4.28
N SER A 63 20.59 31.45 3.02
CA SER A 63 20.34 32.83 2.60
C SER A 63 19.02 33.36 3.13
N ILE A 64 17.96 32.55 3.13
CA ILE A 64 16.67 32.90 3.71
C ILE A 64 16.78 33.06 5.24
N ALA A 65 17.50 32.15 5.90
CA ALA A 65 17.72 32.22 7.34
C ALA A 65 18.48 33.51 7.73
N ALA A 66 19.47 33.89 6.94
CA ALA A 66 20.22 35.13 7.13
C ALA A 66 19.35 36.39 6.91
N ASP A 67 18.56 36.41 5.84
CA ASP A 67 17.71 37.55 5.46
C ASP A 67 16.54 37.77 6.44
N LEU A 68 15.95 36.69 6.96
CA LEU A 68 14.86 36.75 7.94
C LEU A 68 15.34 36.76 9.40
N HIS A 69 16.66 36.78 9.64
CA HIS A 69 17.27 36.73 10.97
C HIS A 69 16.78 35.56 11.85
N VAL A 70 16.69 34.36 11.26
CA VAL A 70 16.27 33.14 11.96
C VAL A 70 17.36 32.07 11.97
N THR A 71 17.25 31.14 12.91
CA THR A 71 18.18 30.01 13.02
C THR A 71 17.95 28.96 11.91
N SER A 72 18.97 28.15 11.62
CA SER A 72 18.83 27.01 10.69
C SER A 72 17.81 25.97 11.15
N SER A 73 17.61 25.83 12.46
CA SER A 73 16.54 24.99 13.02
C SER A 73 15.15 25.55 12.67
N GLN A 74 14.94 26.86 12.85
CA GLN A 74 13.69 27.51 12.49
C GLN A 74 13.41 27.42 10.98
N ILE A 75 14.39 27.70 10.12
CA ILE A 75 14.13 27.62 8.68
C ILE A 75 13.80 26.18 8.22
N ASN A 76 14.37 25.15 8.86
CA ASN A 76 14.01 23.76 8.56
C ASN A 76 12.55 23.43 8.87
N LEU A 77 11.91 24.13 9.83
CA LEU A 77 10.47 23.97 10.09
C LEU A 77 9.60 24.36 8.88
N THR A 78 10.11 25.18 7.97
CA THR A 78 9.40 25.50 6.72
C THR A 78 9.35 24.31 5.75
N ILE A 79 10.31 23.37 5.85
CA ILE A 79 10.27 22.10 5.13
C ILE A 79 9.36 21.12 5.88
N THR A 80 9.44 21.06 7.21
CA THR A 80 8.55 20.24 8.04
C THR A 80 7.08 20.54 7.77
N THR A 81 6.68 21.81 7.80
CA THR A 81 5.29 22.22 7.54
C THR A 81 4.86 21.94 6.11
N TYR A 82 5.75 22.11 5.14
CA TYR A 82 5.52 21.69 3.75
C TYR A 82 5.24 20.18 3.66
N MET A 83 6.02 19.33 4.34
CA MET A 83 5.86 17.88 4.31
C MET A 83 4.59 17.39 5.01
N ILE A 84 4.19 18.02 6.13
CA ILE A 84 2.92 17.70 6.81
C ILE A 84 1.75 17.91 5.83
N CYS A 85 1.71 19.06 5.16
CA CYS A 85 0.67 19.35 4.17
C CYS A 85 0.79 18.44 2.93
N GLN A 86 2.00 18.03 2.54
CA GLN A 86 2.23 17.10 1.44
C GLN A 86 1.69 15.69 1.74
N GLY A 87 1.72 15.28 3.00
CA GLY A 87 1.12 14.01 3.44
C GLY A 87 -0.40 14.06 3.42
N LEU A 88 -0.99 15.17 3.88
CA LEU A 88 -2.44 15.33 4.04
C LEU A 88 -3.18 15.66 2.74
N ALA A 89 -2.66 16.60 1.95
CA ALA A 89 -3.37 17.15 0.79
C ALA A 89 -3.80 16.12 -0.27
N PRO A 90 -2.99 15.09 -0.62
CA PRO A 90 -3.41 14.05 -1.57
C PRO A 90 -4.67 13.30 -1.16
N SER A 91 -4.87 13.06 0.14
CA SER A 91 -6.06 12.38 0.68
C SER A 91 -7.33 13.20 0.44
N PHE A 92 -7.26 14.51 0.64
CA PHE A 92 -8.38 15.42 0.38
C PHE A 92 -8.63 15.59 -1.12
N MET A 93 -7.56 15.83 -1.89
CA MET A 93 -7.65 16.12 -3.32
C MET A 93 -8.07 14.90 -4.13
N GLY A 94 -7.65 13.69 -3.74
CA GLY A 94 -8.04 12.43 -4.39
C GLY A 94 -9.55 12.21 -4.32
N SER A 95 -10.14 12.28 -3.13
CA SER A 95 -11.58 12.12 -2.97
C SER A 95 -12.38 13.26 -3.59
N PHE A 96 -11.87 14.51 -3.52
CA PHE A 96 -12.48 15.61 -4.25
C PHE A 96 -12.50 15.31 -5.76
N ALA A 97 -11.41 14.79 -6.31
CA ALA A 97 -11.32 14.48 -7.73
C ALA A 97 -12.20 13.30 -8.16
N ASP A 98 -12.45 12.34 -7.27
CA ASP A 98 -13.38 11.23 -7.55
C ASP A 98 -14.84 11.68 -7.61
N GLN A 99 -15.19 12.74 -6.87
CA GLN A 99 -16.55 13.27 -6.78
C GLN A 99 -16.81 14.41 -7.78
N ALA A 100 -15.91 15.38 -7.86
CA ALA A 100 -16.05 16.57 -8.69
C ALA A 100 -15.49 16.42 -10.11
N GLY A 101 -14.51 15.52 -10.29
CA GLY A 101 -13.79 15.29 -11.55
C GLY A 101 -12.30 15.60 -11.45
N ARG A 102 -11.50 15.06 -12.39
CA ARG A 102 -10.05 15.25 -12.41
C ARG A 102 -9.67 16.69 -12.80
N ARG A 103 -10.41 17.29 -13.73
CA ARG A 103 -10.08 18.63 -14.24
C ARG A 103 -10.30 19.73 -13.19
N PRO A 104 -11.44 19.82 -12.49
CA PRO A 104 -11.60 20.80 -11.41
C PRO A 104 -10.56 20.65 -10.29
N ALA A 105 -10.17 19.41 -9.98
CA ALA A 105 -9.14 19.14 -8.98
C ALA A 105 -7.78 19.73 -9.38
N TYR A 106 -7.34 19.53 -10.64
CA TYR A 106 -6.13 20.19 -11.13
C TYR A 106 -6.24 21.71 -11.09
N ILE A 107 -7.39 22.28 -11.48
CA ILE A 107 -7.59 23.73 -11.45
C ILE A 107 -7.45 24.27 -10.03
N LEU A 108 -8.10 23.64 -9.06
CA LEU A 108 -8.02 24.02 -7.65
C LEU A 108 -6.57 23.95 -7.14
N CYS A 109 -5.87 22.84 -7.40
CA CYS A 109 -4.46 22.67 -7.07
C CYS A 109 -3.58 23.82 -7.60
N PHE A 110 -3.66 24.10 -8.90
CA PHE A 110 -2.82 25.12 -9.51
C PHE A 110 -3.18 26.54 -9.07
N VAL A 111 -4.46 26.86 -8.85
CA VAL A 111 -4.86 28.17 -8.32
C VAL A 111 -4.25 28.40 -6.93
N ILE A 112 -4.39 27.43 -6.02
CA ILE A 112 -3.80 27.51 -4.67
C ILE A 112 -2.26 27.63 -4.77
N TYR A 113 -1.65 26.83 -5.63
CA TYR A 113 -0.19 26.83 -5.81
C TYR A 113 0.33 28.15 -6.38
N ILE A 114 -0.30 28.72 -7.41
CA ILE A 114 0.10 30.00 -8.02
C ILE A 114 -0.03 31.14 -7.01
N ILE A 115 -1.17 31.24 -6.33
CA ILE A 115 -1.40 32.27 -5.29
C ILE A 115 -0.38 32.11 -4.17
N GLY A 116 -0.13 30.88 -3.71
CA GLY A 116 0.86 30.58 -2.68
C GLY A 116 2.28 31.00 -3.08
N ASN A 117 2.70 30.75 -4.32
CA ASN A 117 4.02 31.17 -4.82
C ASN A 117 4.15 32.69 -4.94
N ILE A 118 3.13 33.39 -5.47
CA ILE A 118 3.15 34.86 -5.54
C ILE A 118 3.22 35.45 -4.13
N ALA A 119 2.42 34.92 -3.20
CA ALA A 119 2.44 35.36 -1.81
C ALA A 119 3.82 35.11 -1.16
N LEU A 120 4.43 33.95 -1.39
CA LEU A 120 5.78 33.60 -0.89
C LEU A 120 6.86 34.54 -1.44
N ALA A 121 6.78 34.89 -2.73
CA ALA A 121 7.74 35.77 -3.38
C ALA A 121 7.74 37.20 -2.80
N LEU A 122 6.64 37.60 -2.15
CA LEU A 122 6.47 38.92 -1.55
C LEU A 122 6.74 38.94 -0.03
N GLN A 123 7.08 37.79 0.58
CA GLN A 123 7.26 37.71 2.03
C GLN A 123 8.61 38.22 2.52
N HIS A 124 8.57 38.93 3.63
CA HIS A 124 9.74 39.35 4.42
C HIS A 124 9.58 38.97 5.91
N ASN A 125 8.65 38.05 6.20
CA ASN A 125 8.34 37.59 7.56
C ASN A 125 8.38 36.07 7.61
N TYR A 126 9.11 35.53 8.59
CA TYR A 126 9.29 34.10 8.80
C TYR A 126 7.98 33.34 9.05
N ILE A 127 7.09 33.86 9.89
CA ILE A 127 5.82 33.18 10.22
C ILE A 127 4.94 33.10 8.97
N ALA A 128 4.85 34.20 8.21
CA ALA A 128 4.10 34.22 6.97
C ALA A 128 4.71 33.26 5.93
N LEU A 129 6.04 33.20 5.81
CA LEU A 129 6.73 32.24 4.95
C LEU A 129 6.39 30.80 5.35
N LEU A 130 6.41 30.47 6.64
CA LEU A 130 6.08 29.13 7.15
C LEU A 130 4.64 28.73 6.80
N VAL A 131 3.65 29.60 7.03
CA VAL A 131 2.25 29.33 6.69
C VAL A 131 2.05 29.22 5.18
N LEU A 132 2.67 30.10 4.39
CA LEU A 132 2.51 30.08 2.94
C LEU A 132 3.21 28.88 2.30
N ARG A 133 4.28 28.35 2.90
CA ARG A 133 4.90 27.07 2.49
C ARG A 133 3.94 25.90 2.69
N ALA A 134 3.16 25.89 3.77
CA ALA A 134 2.09 24.92 3.96
C ALA A 134 1.02 25.05 2.86
N VAL A 135 0.57 26.27 2.55
CA VAL A 135 -0.41 26.54 1.47
C VAL A 135 0.12 26.10 0.10
N GLN A 136 1.37 26.43 -0.22
CA GLN A 136 2.03 26.01 -1.46
C GLN A 136 2.03 24.49 -1.60
N SER A 137 2.33 23.76 -0.51
CA SER A 137 2.30 22.30 -0.49
C SER A 137 0.91 21.71 -0.72
N CYS A 138 -0.14 22.31 -0.13
CA CYS A 138 -1.52 21.89 -0.37
C CYS A 138 -1.91 21.99 -1.85
N GLY A 139 -1.48 23.06 -2.53
CA GLY A 139 -1.73 23.27 -3.95
C GLY A 139 -0.97 22.29 -4.86
N SER A 140 0.30 21.99 -4.54
CA SER A 140 1.13 21.13 -5.40
C SER A 140 0.96 19.63 -5.15
N SER A 141 0.80 19.20 -3.90
CA SER A 141 0.95 17.77 -3.55
C SER A 141 -0.17 16.89 -4.09
N GLY A 142 -1.39 17.44 -4.22
CA GLY A 142 -2.52 16.73 -4.81
C GLY A 142 -2.30 16.30 -6.26
N THR A 143 -1.49 17.02 -7.03
CA THR A 143 -1.28 16.74 -8.47
C THR A 143 -0.59 15.40 -8.71
N VAL A 144 0.17 14.90 -7.74
CA VAL A 144 0.83 13.58 -7.79
C VAL A 144 -0.21 12.46 -7.76
N ALA A 145 -1.18 12.54 -6.85
CA ALA A 145 -2.28 11.57 -6.78
C ALA A 145 -3.19 11.66 -8.01
N LEU A 146 -3.47 12.88 -8.48
CA LEU A 146 -4.26 13.10 -9.69
C LEU A 146 -3.59 12.49 -10.92
N ALA A 147 -2.25 12.54 -11.03
CA ALA A 147 -1.55 11.99 -12.20
C ALA A 147 -1.69 10.47 -12.29
N SER A 148 -1.53 9.77 -11.16
CA SER A 148 -1.78 8.33 -11.07
C SER A 148 -3.25 7.98 -11.37
N ALA A 149 -4.19 8.80 -10.90
CA ALA A 149 -5.62 8.59 -11.16
C ALA A 149 -5.97 8.78 -12.66
N VAL A 150 -5.44 9.81 -13.32
CA VAL A 150 -5.60 10.03 -14.76
C VAL A 150 -5.02 8.87 -15.56
N ALA A 151 -3.84 8.37 -15.19
CA ALA A 151 -3.24 7.21 -15.82
C ALA A 151 -4.13 5.96 -15.66
N ALA A 152 -4.70 5.75 -14.47
CA ALA A 152 -5.63 4.64 -14.23
C ALA A 152 -6.93 4.77 -15.05
N ASP A 153 -7.46 5.98 -15.22
CA ASP A 153 -8.70 6.25 -15.94
C ASP A 153 -8.56 6.09 -17.48
N VAL A 154 -7.40 6.44 -18.05
CA VAL A 154 -7.20 6.53 -19.51
C VAL A 154 -6.48 5.32 -20.12
N ILE A 155 -5.71 4.58 -19.32
CA ILE A 155 -4.78 3.54 -19.80
C ILE A 155 -5.20 2.15 -19.34
N THR A 156 -5.11 1.19 -20.25
CA THR A 156 -5.35 -0.24 -19.96
C THR A 156 -4.33 -0.78 -18.97
N SER A 157 -4.69 -1.87 -18.26
CA SER A 157 -3.77 -2.50 -17.29
C SER A 157 -2.45 -2.95 -17.91
N ALA A 158 -2.46 -3.40 -19.17
CA ALA A 158 -1.27 -3.90 -19.87
C ALA A 158 -0.23 -2.81 -20.19
N GLU A 159 -0.68 -1.58 -20.50
CA GLU A 159 0.23 -0.46 -20.82
C GLU A 159 0.56 0.39 -19.59
N ARG A 160 -0.15 0.21 -18.47
CA ARG A 160 -0.09 1.06 -17.27
C ARG A 160 1.33 1.21 -16.73
N GLY A 161 2.14 0.15 -16.71
CA GLY A 161 3.51 0.19 -16.17
C GLY A 161 4.42 1.21 -16.86
N MET A 162 4.39 1.26 -18.20
CA MET A 162 5.21 2.20 -18.97
C MET A 162 4.84 3.66 -18.66
N TYR A 163 3.54 3.96 -18.65
CA TYR A 163 3.06 5.30 -18.42
C TYR A 163 3.17 5.76 -16.96
N MET A 164 3.02 4.84 -16.00
CA MET A 164 3.35 5.08 -14.59
C MET A 164 4.83 5.41 -14.39
N GLY A 165 5.72 4.78 -15.18
CA GLY A 165 7.13 5.13 -15.25
C GLY A 165 7.34 6.57 -15.72
N ILE A 166 6.65 7.00 -16.78
CA ILE A 166 6.71 8.38 -17.29
C ILE A 166 6.22 9.38 -16.24
N THR A 167 5.11 9.10 -15.55
CA THR A 167 4.62 9.98 -14.47
C THR A 167 5.58 10.05 -13.27
N SER A 168 6.42 9.04 -13.08
CA SER A 168 7.39 8.99 -11.98
C SER A 168 8.70 9.73 -12.29
N LEU A 169 9.02 9.99 -13.57
CA LEU A 169 10.25 10.69 -13.97
C LEU A 169 10.45 12.04 -13.27
N GLY A 170 9.35 12.78 -13.07
CA GLY A 170 9.37 14.05 -12.35
C GLY A 170 9.91 13.94 -10.92
N ASN A 171 9.49 12.89 -10.20
CA ASN A 171 9.96 12.63 -8.85
C ASN A 171 11.44 12.22 -8.81
N ILE A 172 11.93 11.54 -9.85
CA ILE A 172 13.33 11.08 -9.95
C ILE A 172 14.26 12.24 -10.29
N LEU A 173 13.85 13.15 -11.19
CA LEU A 173 14.69 14.24 -11.67
C LEU A 173 14.69 15.47 -10.76
N ALA A 174 13.62 15.68 -9.99
CA ALA A 174 13.46 16.86 -9.13
C ALA A 174 14.58 17.05 -8.08
N PRO A 175 15.08 16.02 -7.37
CA PRO A 175 16.17 16.17 -6.43
C PRO A 175 17.50 16.62 -7.04
N SER A 176 17.72 16.39 -8.34
CA SER A 176 18.89 16.94 -9.06
C SER A 176 18.61 18.35 -9.58
N LEU A 177 17.54 18.51 -10.35
CA LEU A 177 17.30 19.74 -11.11
C LEU A 177 16.84 20.90 -10.23
N GLY A 178 16.05 20.61 -9.19
CA GLY A 178 15.54 21.61 -8.26
C GLY A 178 16.68 22.38 -7.59
N PRO A 179 17.58 21.74 -6.84
CA PRO A 179 18.65 22.42 -6.14
C PRO A 179 19.62 23.19 -7.05
N ILE A 180 19.90 22.70 -8.25
CA ILE A 180 20.76 23.42 -9.21
C ILE A 180 20.12 24.76 -9.60
N LEU A 181 18.85 24.72 -10.00
CA LEU A 181 18.10 25.93 -10.37
C LEU A 181 17.89 26.86 -9.16
N GLY A 182 17.59 26.29 -8.00
CA GLY A 182 17.41 27.05 -6.76
C GLY A 182 18.67 27.77 -6.31
N GLY A 183 19.82 27.09 -6.36
CA GLY A 183 21.12 27.68 -6.04
C GLY A 183 21.51 28.78 -7.01
N PHE A 184 21.25 28.59 -8.31
CA PHE A 184 21.47 29.61 -9.32
C PHE A 184 20.59 30.85 -9.09
N LEU A 185 19.27 30.66 -8.94
CA LEU A 185 18.33 31.76 -8.72
C LEU A 185 18.65 32.52 -7.42
N SER A 186 18.88 31.79 -6.32
CA SER A 186 19.20 32.39 -5.02
C SER A 186 20.47 33.22 -5.05
N GLN A 187 21.54 32.72 -5.70
CA GLN A 187 22.83 33.38 -5.72
C GLN A 187 22.84 34.68 -6.56
N TYR A 188 22.13 34.72 -7.68
CA TYR A 188 22.20 35.84 -8.63
C TYR A 188 21.01 36.79 -8.58
N LEU A 189 19.82 36.30 -8.24
CA LEU A 189 18.56 37.05 -8.27
C LEU A 189 17.90 37.16 -6.89
N GLY A 190 18.48 36.56 -5.86
CA GLY A 190 17.90 36.46 -4.51
C GLY A 190 16.95 35.28 -4.36
N TRP A 191 16.72 34.87 -3.12
CA TRP A 191 15.90 33.67 -2.81
C TRP A 191 14.43 33.84 -3.21
N GLN A 192 13.91 35.08 -3.23
CA GLN A 192 12.54 35.38 -3.67
C GLN A 192 12.32 35.00 -5.14
N ALA A 193 13.37 35.04 -5.97
CA ALA A 193 13.30 34.68 -7.39
C ALA A 193 12.90 33.22 -7.61
N ILE A 194 13.15 32.33 -6.64
CA ILE A 194 12.70 30.94 -6.68
C ILE A 194 11.17 30.88 -6.77
N PHE A 195 10.48 31.66 -5.94
CA PHE A 195 9.01 31.67 -5.90
C PHE A 195 8.41 32.37 -7.12
N TRP A 196 9.04 33.43 -7.63
CA TRP A 196 8.66 34.04 -8.90
C TRP A 196 8.81 33.06 -10.08
N PHE A 197 9.91 32.32 -10.13
CA PHE A 197 10.14 31.30 -11.14
C PHE A 197 9.08 30.20 -11.09
N LEU A 198 8.79 29.66 -9.90
CA LEU A 198 7.75 28.64 -9.72
C LEU A 198 6.37 29.14 -10.11
N SER A 199 6.04 30.40 -9.78
CA SER A 199 4.78 31.03 -10.18
C SER A 199 4.67 31.14 -11.71
N LEU A 200 5.71 31.64 -12.38
CA LEU A 200 5.71 31.78 -13.84
C LEU A 200 5.63 30.41 -14.54
N ALA A 201 6.41 29.42 -14.07
CA ALA A 201 6.35 28.05 -14.56
C ALA A 201 4.95 27.42 -14.37
N ALA A 202 4.30 27.69 -13.23
CA ALA A 202 2.95 27.22 -12.96
C ALA A 202 1.92 27.89 -13.86
N ILE A 203 1.98 29.20 -14.07
CA ILE A 203 1.05 29.95 -14.94
C ILE A 203 1.18 29.48 -16.38
N THR A 204 2.41 29.38 -16.89
CA THR A 204 2.69 28.91 -18.26
C THR A 204 2.18 27.49 -18.51
N PHE A 205 2.23 26.61 -17.51
CA PHE A 205 1.64 25.28 -17.58
C PHE A 205 0.11 25.27 -17.38
N PHE A 206 -0.39 26.10 -16.45
CA PHE A 206 -1.80 26.17 -16.08
C PHE A 206 -2.69 26.68 -17.22
N ILE A 207 -2.21 27.63 -18.04
CA ILE A 207 -2.98 28.17 -19.15
C ILE A 207 -3.38 27.07 -20.17
N PRO A 208 -2.44 26.29 -20.75
CA PRO A 208 -2.81 25.15 -21.61
C PRO A 208 -3.68 24.11 -20.91
N LEU A 209 -3.40 23.81 -19.63
CA LEU A 209 -4.20 22.86 -18.86
C LEU A 209 -5.65 23.33 -18.74
N PHE A 210 -5.87 24.60 -18.39
CA PHE A 210 -7.20 25.19 -18.24
C PHE A 210 -7.99 25.18 -19.56
N LEU A 211 -7.30 25.49 -20.67
CA LEU A 211 -7.91 25.60 -22.00
C LEU A 211 -8.24 24.25 -22.63
N PHE A 212 -7.30 23.30 -22.60
CA PHE A 212 -7.34 22.09 -23.44
C PHE A 212 -7.52 20.78 -22.67
N PHE A 213 -7.14 20.70 -21.39
CA PHE A 213 -7.17 19.44 -20.66
C PHE A 213 -8.61 18.91 -20.56
N PRO A 214 -8.90 17.67 -21.03
CA PRO A 214 -10.23 17.10 -20.98
C PRO A 214 -10.54 16.54 -19.58
N GLU A 215 -11.82 16.35 -19.29
CA GLU A 215 -12.22 15.53 -18.14
C GLU A 215 -11.94 14.06 -18.43
N THR A 216 -11.34 13.36 -17.47
CA THR A 216 -10.95 11.94 -17.61
C THR A 216 -11.60 11.06 -16.56
N CYS A 217 -12.26 11.63 -15.54
CA CYS A 217 -12.91 10.86 -14.49
C CYS A 217 -13.98 9.93 -15.07
N ARG A 218 -13.76 8.62 -14.95
CA ARG A 218 -14.67 7.60 -15.50
C ARG A 218 -16.09 7.68 -14.94
N ALA A 219 -16.24 8.11 -13.69
CA ALA A 219 -17.54 8.32 -13.08
C ALA A 219 -18.37 9.43 -13.75
N ILE A 220 -17.72 10.35 -14.48
CA ILE A 220 -18.35 11.53 -15.11
C ILE A 220 -18.46 11.34 -16.63
N VAL A 221 -17.39 10.85 -17.28
CA VAL A 221 -17.32 10.75 -18.75
C VAL A 221 -17.28 9.32 -19.28
N GLY A 222 -17.35 8.30 -18.42
CA GLY A 222 -17.21 6.89 -18.81
C GLY A 222 -15.84 6.60 -19.41
N ASP A 223 -15.81 6.04 -20.62
CA ASP A 223 -14.60 5.82 -21.44
C ASP A 223 -14.11 7.09 -22.18
N GLY A 224 -14.76 8.23 -21.94
CA GLY A 224 -14.57 9.49 -22.65
C GLY A 224 -15.59 9.74 -23.76
N SER A 225 -16.58 8.85 -23.96
CA SER A 225 -17.66 9.02 -24.94
C SER A 225 -18.73 10.01 -24.51
N PHE A 226 -18.98 10.13 -23.20
CA PHE A 226 -19.99 11.07 -22.69
C PHE A 226 -19.42 12.49 -22.61
N PRO A 227 -20.09 13.50 -23.18
CA PRO A 227 -19.62 14.87 -23.11
C PRO A 227 -19.70 15.37 -21.65
N ALA A 228 -18.57 15.85 -21.12
CA ALA A 228 -18.56 16.53 -19.83
C ALA A 228 -19.59 17.67 -19.82
N THR A 229 -20.17 17.99 -18.65
CA THR A 229 -21.15 19.08 -18.49
C THR A 229 -20.68 20.08 -17.44
N GLY A 230 -21.17 21.33 -17.52
CA GLY A 230 -20.86 22.38 -16.56
C GLY A 230 -19.37 22.68 -16.47
N TRP A 231 -18.84 22.84 -15.24
CA TRP A 231 -17.44 23.18 -14.95
C TRP A 231 -16.40 22.14 -15.41
N ASN A 232 -16.82 20.91 -15.75
CA ASN A 232 -15.93 19.84 -16.21
C ASN A 232 -15.56 19.95 -17.69
N GLN A 233 -16.25 20.83 -18.44
CA GLN A 233 -15.96 21.07 -19.86
C GLN A 233 -14.75 21.97 -20.07
N SER A 234 -13.77 21.50 -20.86
CA SER A 234 -12.65 22.33 -21.32
C SER A 234 -13.14 23.57 -22.06
N VAL A 235 -12.43 24.69 -21.94
CA VAL A 235 -12.80 25.95 -22.62
C VAL A 235 -12.84 25.72 -24.13
N TRP A 236 -11.89 24.94 -24.66
CA TRP A 236 -11.86 24.53 -26.05
C TRP A 236 -13.13 23.75 -26.47
N SER A 237 -13.59 22.80 -25.64
CA SER A 237 -14.81 22.04 -25.92
C SER A 237 -16.06 22.92 -25.90
N ARG A 238 -16.12 23.90 -24.99
CA ARG A 238 -17.21 24.89 -24.94
C ARG A 238 -17.22 25.77 -26.19
N TRP A 239 -16.05 26.22 -26.62
CA TRP A 239 -15.88 27.04 -27.81
C TRP A 239 -16.29 26.29 -29.08
N HIS A 240 -15.78 25.07 -29.29
CA HIS A 240 -16.18 24.25 -30.44
C HIS A 240 -17.65 23.85 -30.43
N LYS A 241 -18.25 23.58 -29.26
CA LYS A 241 -19.67 23.25 -29.16
C LYS A 241 -20.56 24.45 -29.52
N ARG A 242 -20.14 25.68 -29.19
CA ARG A 242 -20.80 26.93 -29.58
C ARG A 242 -20.66 27.24 -31.09
N HIS A 243 -19.53 26.88 -31.70
CA HIS A 243 -19.34 27.07 -33.14
C HIS A 243 -19.96 25.95 -33.99
N ALA A 244 -20.01 24.70 -33.50
CA ALA A 244 -20.66 23.58 -34.19
C ALA A 244 -22.21 23.68 -34.17
N THR A 245 -22.79 24.47 -33.26
CA THR A 245 -24.25 24.72 -33.23
C THR A 245 -24.73 25.67 -34.35
N THR A 246 -23.85 26.14 -35.25
CA THR A 246 -24.24 26.89 -36.45
C THR A 246 -24.38 26.00 -37.69
N THR A 247 -24.10 24.69 -37.62
CA THR A 247 -24.19 23.81 -38.81
C THR A 247 -24.55 22.37 -38.44
N SER A 248 -25.79 22.13 -38.00
CA SER A 248 -26.35 20.77 -37.96
C SER A 248 -27.87 20.83 -38.11
N ASN A 249 -28.33 20.77 -39.36
CA ASN A 249 -29.65 20.21 -39.66
C ASN A 249 -29.63 18.75 -39.22
N CYS A 250 -30.55 18.39 -38.33
CA CYS A 250 -30.82 17.00 -37.99
C CYS A 250 -31.51 16.30 -39.18
N ASP A 251 -30.73 15.87 -40.16
CA ASP A 251 -31.17 14.91 -41.17
C ASP A 251 -30.82 13.49 -40.72
N VAL A 252 -31.60 12.94 -39.78
CA VAL A 252 -31.71 11.50 -39.60
C VAL A 252 -33.19 11.16 -39.46
N LYS A 253 -33.77 10.59 -40.52
CA LYS A 253 -35.01 9.84 -40.47
C LYS A 253 -34.83 8.64 -39.54
N GLY A 254 -35.18 8.82 -38.27
CA GLY A 254 -35.19 7.77 -37.25
C GLY A 254 -36.00 8.28 -36.06
N SER A 255 -36.91 7.43 -35.56
CA SER A 255 -37.99 7.74 -34.62
C SER A 255 -37.63 8.72 -33.48
N PRO A 256 -38.56 9.61 -33.04
CA PRO A 256 -38.31 10.63 -32.00
C PRO A 256 -37.96 10.06 -30.61
N ASP A 257 -38.13 8.76 -30.41
CA ASP A 257 -38.05 8.13 -29.09
C ASP A 257 -36.62 7.68 -28.71
N THR A 258 -35.70 7.56 -29.67
CA THR A 258 -34.33 7.10 -29.40
C THR A 258 -33.40 8.20 -28.90
N CYS A 259 -33.70 9.47 -29.19
CA CYS A 259 -32.92 10.61 -28.67
C CYS A 259 -33.35 11.04 -27.26
N ARG A 260 -34.49 10.55 -26.76
CA ARG A 260 -35.07 10.98 -25.47
C ARG A 260 -34.63 10.12 -24.28
N ASN A 261 -34.13 8.90 -24.53
CA ASN A 261 -33.80 7.93 -23.47
C ASN A 261 -32.31 7.82 -23.11
N ALA A 262 -31.43 8.69 -23.66
CA ALA A 262 -30.03 8.80 -23.20
C ALA A 262 -29.86 9.75 -22.01
N HIS A 263 -30.95 10.24 -21.41
CA HIS A 263 -30.95 11.01 -20.17
C HIS A 263 -30.85 10.09 -18.95
N LEU A 264 -29.70 9.42 -18.76
CA LEU A 264 -29.22 9.25 -17.39
C LEU A 264 -28.73 10.62 -16.96
N ALA A 265 -29.63 11.40 -16.36
CA ALA A 265 -29.28 12.66 -15.71
C ALA A 265 -28.05 12.42 -14.83
N PRO A 266 -26.99 13.25 -14.88
CA PRO A 266 -25.87 13.11 -13.96
C PRO A 266 -26.45 13.20 -12.56
N GLN A 267 -26.46 12.06 -11.87
CA GLN A 267 -26.99 11.94 -10.52
C GLN A 267 -26.26 13.00 -9.69
N LYS A 268 -27.00 13.94 -9.08
CA LYS A 268 -26.43 14.95 -8.17
C LYS A 268 -25.74 14.20 -7.03
N ARG A 269 -24.44 13.96 -7.15
CA ARG A 269 -23.62 13.38 -6.09
C ARG A 269 -23.27 14.51 -5.13
N SER A 270 -23.65 14.36 -3.86
CA SER A 270 -23.22 15.30 -2.83
C SER A 270 -21.72 15.17 -2.64
N ILE A 271 -21.04 16.31 -2.50
CA ILE A 271 -19.62 16.31 -2.17
C ILE A 271 -19.50 15.94 -0.69
N THR A 272 -19.05 14.73 -0.40
CA THR A 272 -18.80 14.27 0.98
C THR A 272 -17.36 14.57 1.34
N PHE A 273 -17.15 15.20 2.50
CA PHE A 273 -15.80 15.47 3.01
C PHE A 273 -15.07 14.15 3.25
N PRO A 274 -13.87 13.96 2.68
CA PRO A 274 -13.15 12.70 2.83
C PRO A 274 -12.68 12.48 4.26
N ASN A 275 -12.68 11.22 4.68
CA ASN A 275 -12.23 10.79 6.00
C ASN A 275 -10.81 10.19 5.90
N PRO A 276 -9.72 10.97 6.08
CA PRO A 276 -8.35 10.44 6.04
C PRO A 276 -8.01 9.50 7.21
N LEU A 277 -8.85 9.44 8.26
CA LEU A 277 -8.63 8.53 9.39
C LEU A 277 -8.94 7.07 9.07
N SER A 278 -9.77 6.78 8.06
CA SER A 278 -10.02 5.39 7.65
C SER A 278 -8.75 4.71 7.14
N THR A 279 -7.90 5.45 6.41
CA THR A 279 -6.58 5.00 5.95
C THR A 279 -5.57 4.77 7.08
N LEU A 280 -5.70 5.45 8.22
CA LEU A 280 -4.83 5.24 9.38
C LEU A 280 -5.09 3.89 10.06
N ARG A 281 -6.28 3.30 9.90
CA ARG A 281 -6.58 1.96 10.46
C ARG A 281 -5.66 0.88 9.88
N LEU A 282 -5.24 1.02 8.62
CA LEU A 282 -4.32 0.11 7.95
C LEU A 282 -2.93 0.04 8.63
N LEU A 283 -2.55 1.08 9.39
CA LEU A 283 -1.29 1.10 10.14
C LEU A 283 -1.31 0.22 11.38
N PHE A 284 -2.50 -0.09 11.89
CA PHE A 284 -2.68 -0.95 13.05
C PHE A 284 -2.88 -2.43 12.66
N GLU A 285 -2.86 -2.74 11.36
CA GLU A 285 -2.87 -4.12 10.88
C GLU A 285 -1.47 -4.73 10.99
N ILE A 286 -1.38 -5.86 11.69
CA ILE A 286 -0.14 -6.54 12.09
C ILE A 286 0.86 -6.78 10.94
N PRO A 287 0.46 -7.19 9.71
CA PRO A 287 1.43 -7.38 8.62
C PRO A 287 1.82 -6.08 7.90
N THR A 288 1.02 -5.01 8.04
CA THR A 288 1.10 -3.84 7.14
C THR A 288 1.64 -2.60 7.81
N GLY A 289 1.28 -2.41 9.08
CA GLY A 289 1.85 -1.37 9.93
C GLY A 289 3.38 -1.36 9.90
N PRO A 290 4.06 -2.48 10.21
CA PRO A 290 5.52 -2.55 10.20
C PRO A 290 6.14 -2.25 8.83
N LEU A 291 5.54 -2.74 7.74
CA LEU A 291 6.02 -2.50 6.37
C LEU A 291 5.92 -1.02 5.98
N VAL A 292 4.78 -0.39 6.27
CA VAL A 292 4.55 1.04 5.99
C VAL A 292 5.46 1.91 6.88
N LEU A 293 5.63 1.54 8.15
CA LEU A 293 6.53 2.21 9.07
C LEU A 293 7.99 2.11 8.59
N ALA A 294 8.44 0.93 8.20
CA ALA A 294 9.76 0.70 7.62
C ALA A 294 10.04 1.60 6.42
N ASN A 295 9.09 1.65 5.47
CA ASN A 295 9.22 2.50 4.29
C ASN A 295 9.27 3.99 4.65
N GLY A 296 8.46 4.40 5.63
CA GLY A 296 8.47 5.76 6.15
C GLY A 296 9.77 6.15 6.86
N ILE A 297 10.40 5.24 7.61
CA ILE A 297 11.71 5.45 8.24
C ILE A 297 12.80 5.62 7.18
N VAL A 298 12.84 4.73 6.17
CA VAL A 298 13.81 4.82 5.07
C VAL A 298 13.68 6.17 4.34
N PHE A 299 12.46 6.61 4.09
CA PHE A 299 12.20 7.93 3.51
C PHE A 299 12.60 9.08 4.44
N ALA A 300 12.33 8.97 5.74
CA ALA A 300 12.72 9.98 6.72
C ALA A 300 14.25 10.15 6.79
N SER A 301 15.01 9.05 6.69
CA SER A 301 16.47 9.08 6.66
C SER A 301 17.04 9.83 5.44
N TYR A 302 16.38 9.75 4.28
CA TYR A 302 16.74 10.57 3.12
C TYR A 302 16.64 12.07 3.46
N TYR A 303 15.51 12.47 4.05
CA TYR A 303 15.26 13.86 4.42
C TYR A 303 16.15 14.36 5.56
N SER A 304 16.58 13.50 6.48
CA SER A 304 17.60 13.81 7.48
C SER A 304 18.92 14.23 6.83
N VAL A 305 19.37 13.51 5.80
CA VAL A 305 20.63 13.83 5.12
C VAL A 305 20.46 15.09 4.26
N THR A 306 19.43 15.15 3.41
CA THR A 306 19.24 16.28 2.48
C THR A 306 18.98 17.62 3.18
N ALA A 307 18.24 17.64 4.30
CA ALA A 307 18.06 18.85 5.10
C ALA A 307 19.34 19.29 5.83
N GLY A 308 20.25 18.36 6.10
CA GLY A 308 21.54 18.65 6.72
C GLY A 308 22.54 19.30 5.77
N ILE A 309 22.52 18.94 4.48
CA ILE A 309 23.52 19.34 3.48
C ILE A 309 23.75 20.85 3.43
N PRO A 310 22.72 21.73 3.29
CA PRO A 310 22.96 23.16 3.13
C PRO A 310 23.72 23.77 4.31
N SER A 311 23.33 23.43 5.53
CA SER A 311 23.97 23.96 6.75
C SER A 311 25.40 23.42 6.93
N GLN A 312 25.59 22.11 6.72
CA GLN A 312 26.89 21.46 6.89
C GLN A 312 27.90 21.88 5.82
N PHE A 313 27.50 21.88 4.56
CA PHE A 313 28.43 22.18 3.46
C PHE A 313 28.79 23.67 3.42
N LYS A 314 27.88 24.55 3.88
CA LYS A 314 28.23 25.95 4.14
C LYS A 314 29.26 26.08 5.26
N ALA A 315 29.07 25.38 6.38
CA ALA A 315 29.96 25.47 7.54
C ALA A 315 31.34 24.82 7.33
N ILE A 316 31.39 23.68 6.64
CA ILE A 316 32.63 22.89 6.45
C ILE A 316 33.43 23.41 5.25
N TYR A 317 32.77 23.69 4.12
CA TYR A 317 33.43 23.99 2.84
C TYR A 317 33.24 25.43 2.37
N GLY A 318 32.42 26.24 3.06
CA GLY A 318 32.18 27.64 2.67
C GLY A 318 31.41 27.82 1.36
N LEU A 319 30.66 26.81 0.90
CA LEU A 319 30.00 26.84 -0.41
C LEU A 319 29.00 28.02 -0.54
N SER A 320 28.89 28.57 -1.75
CA SER A 320 27.80 29.49 -2.11
C SER A 320 26.49 28.71 -2.34
N ASP A 321 25.37 29.42 -2.51
CA ASP A 321 24.07 28.78 -2.78
C ASP A 321 24.11 27.92 -4.05
N LEU A 322 24.78 28.37 -5.12
CA LEU A 322 24.99 27.55 -6.31
C LEU A 322 25.87 26.33 -6.00
N GLY A 323 26.95 26.49 -5.22
CA GLY A 323 27.81 25.39 -4.80
C GLY A 323 27.05 24.32 -4.01
N ILE A 324 26.16 24.75 -3.11
CA ILE A 324 25.23 23.85 -2.40
C ILE A 324 24.27 23.21 -3.40
N GLY A 325 23.68 23.96 -4.33
CA GLY A 325 22.80 23.42 -5.37
C GLY A 325 23.45 22.33 -6.21
N LEU A 326 24.71 22.53 -6.63
CA LEU A 326 25.49 21.55 -7.39
C LEU A 326 25.82 20.28 -6.57
N SER A 327 25.87 20.38 -5.25
CA SER A 327 26.15 19.24 -4.36
C SER A 327 25.03 18.19 -4.31
N PHE A 328 23.84 18.51 -4.87
CA PHE A 328 22.73 17.57 -5.01
C PHE A 328 22.77 16.76 -6.31
N ILE A 329 23.64 17.10 -7.29
CA ILE A 329 23.82 16.30 -8.52
C ILE A 329 24.10 14.82 -8.21
N PRO A 330 25.02 14.47 -7.30
CA PRO A 330 25.27 13.08 -6.94
C PRO A 330 24.05 12.40 -6.32
N ALA A 331 23.22 13.12 -5.55
CA ALA A 331 22.04 12.56 -4.91
C ALA A 331 21.01 12.09 -5.95
N GLY A 332 20.67 12.92 -6.93
CA GLY A 332 19.72 12.50 -7.95
C GLY A 332 20.33 11.59 -9.02
N LEU A 333 21.64 11.64 -9.29
CA LEU A 333 22.32 10.59 -10.08
C LEU A 333 22.23 9.23 -9.39
N GLY A 334 22.48 9.16 -8.07
CA GLY A 334 22.33 7.94 -7.29
C GLY A 334 20.90 7.40 -7.34
N SER A 335 19.91 8.28 -7.25
CA SER A 335 18.49 7.92 -7.35
C SER A 335 18.10 7.40 -8.74
N LEU A 336 18.63 8.01 -9.81
CA LEU A 336 18.38 7.60 -11.19
C LEU A 336 19.02 6.24 -11.51
N VAL A 337 20.28 6.04 -11.12
CA VAL A 337 21.00 4.77 -11.28
C VAL A 337 20.33 3.67 -10.45
N SER A 338 19.84 4.01 -9.25
CA SER A 338 19.09 3.09 -8.41
C SER A 338 17.78 2.63 -9.06
N ALA A 339 17.00 3.56 -9.63
CA ALA A 339 15.73 3.23 -10.27
C ALA A 339 15.88 2.24 -11.45
N THR A 340 16.95 2.37 -12.24
CA THR A 340 17.22 1.46 -13.37
C THR A 340 17.80 0.12 -12.91
N PHE A 341 18.84 0.15 -12.07
CA PHE A 341 19.53 -1.06 -11.62
C PHE A 341 18.64 -1.93 -10.73
N ASN A 342 17.92 -1.33 -9.80
CA ASN A 342 17.05 -2.05 -8.87
C ASN A 342 15.87 -2.70 -9.59
N GLY A 343 15.26 -2.03 -10.58
CA GLY A 343 14.18 -2.62 -11.39
C GLY A 343 14.62 -3.92 -12.07
N LEU A 344 15.80 -3.92 -12.67
CA LEU A 344 16.36 -5.11 -13.32
C LEU A 344 16.63 -6.26 -12.35
N ILE A 345 17.17 -5.96 -11.16
CA ILE A 345 17.48 -6.98 -10.15
C ILE A 345 16.22 -7.57 -9.53
N VAL A 346 15.22 -6.73 -9.24
CA VAL A 346 13.92 -7.16 -8.69
C VAL A 346 13.20 -8.08 -9.67
N ASP A 347 13.16 -7.72 -10.94
CA ASP A 347 12.55 -8.55 -11.97
C ASP A 347 13.32 -9.85 -12.19
N TRP A 348 14.65 -9.78 -12.20
CA TRP A 348 15.50 -10.97 -12.33
C TRP A 348 15.28 -11.95 -11.18
N ASN A 349 15.27 -11.47 -9.92
CA ASN A 349 15.07 -12.35 -8.77
C ASN A 349 13.66 -12.94 -8.74
N TYR A 350 12.65 -12.15 -9.10
CA TYR A 350 11.28 -12.62 -9.25
C TYR A 350 11.17 -13.77 -10.27
N ILE A 351 11.73 -13.58 -11.47
CA ILE A 351 11.75 -14.61 -12.53
C ILE A 351 12.54 -15.85 -12.07
N ARG A 352 13.67 -15.65 -11.39
CA ARG A 352 14.50 -16.74 -10.85
C ARG A 352 13.73 -17.58 -9.85
N LEU A 353 12.98 -16.96 -8.93
CA LEU A 353 12.17 -17.69 -7.94
C LEU A 353 10.97 -18.39 -8.59
N ARG A 354 10.25 -17.75 -9.52
CA ARG A 354 9.14 -18.38 -10.25
C ARG A 354 9.59 -19.64 -11.00
N ARG A 355 10.74 -19.57 -11.70
CA ARG A 355 11.33 -20.72 -12.39
C ARG A 355 11.71 -21.85 -11.42
N LYS A 356 12.20 -21.53 -10.23
CA LYS A 356 12.51 -22.53 -9.19
C LYS A 356 11.24 -23.18 -8.62
N SER A 357 10.14 -22.45 -8.57
CA SER A 357 8.83 -22.95 -8.11
C SER A 357 8.06 -23.73 -9.18
N GLY A 358 8.58 -23.86 -10.41
CA GLY A 358 7.93 -24.61 -11.49
C GLY A 358 6.72 -23.90 -12.13
N GLU A 359 6.44 -22.65 -11.75
CA GLU A 359 5.28 -21.90 -12.25
C GLU A 359 5.62 -21.14 -13.54
N PRO A 360 4.76 -21.19 -14.58
CA PRO A 360 5.00 -20.49 -15.83
C PRO A 360 4.94 -18.97 -15.65
N VAL A 361 5.92 -18.26 -16.22
CA VAL A 361 5.96 -16.79 -16.24
C VAL A 361 5.02 -16.29 -17.34
N SER A 362 3.72 -16.18 -17.05
CA SER A 362 2.78 -15.54 -17.98
C SER A 362 2.76 -14.02 -17.75
N LYS A 363 2.92 -13.24 -18.83
CA LYS A 363 2.86 -11.77 -18.79
C LYS A 363 1.45 -11.21 -18.62
N ASP A 364 0.42 -12.05 -18.83
CA ASP A 364 -0.99 -11.65 -18.86
C ASP A 364 -1.81 -12.15 -17.66
N GLN A 365 -1.17 -12.78 -16.66
CA GLN A 365 -1.88 -13.32 -15.51
C GLN A 365 -2.32 -12.17 -14.57
N LYS A 366 -3.60 -12.14 -14.18
CA LYS A 366 -4.11 -11.26 -13.11
C LYS A 366 -3.14 -11.34 -11.93
N GLN A 367 -2.83 -10.19 -11.30
CA GLN A 367 -1.89 -10.01 -10.18
C GLN A 367 -2.34 -10.70 -8.88
N ASP A 368 -3.03 -11.83 -8.96
CA ASP A 368 -3.33 -12.66 -7.81
C ASP A 368 -2.10 -13.54 -7.54
N HIS A 369 -1.38 -13.24 -6.46
CA HIS A 369 -0.07 -13.84 -6.19
C HIS A 369 -0.17 -15.30 -5.70
N GLY A 370 -1.37 -15.83 -5.45
CA GLY A 370 -1.59 -17.25 -5.15
C GLY A 370 -0.62 -17.78 -4.08
N ALA A 371 0.05 -18.90 -4.37
CA ALA A 371 1.02 -19.56 -3.48
C ALA A 371 2.48 -19.08 -3.63
N PHE A 372 2.74 -18.05 -4.45
CA PHE A 372 4.10 -17.57 -4.70
C PHE A 372 4.60 -16.68 -3.54
N PRO A 373 5.76 -16.98 -2.91
CA PRO A 373 6.28 -16.21 -1.78
C PRO A 373 6.84 -14.85 -2.22
N ILE A 374 5.94 -13.90 -2.46
CA ILE A 374 6.25 -12.57 -2.99
C ILE A 374 7.09 -11.76 -2.01
N GLU A 375 6.82 -11.87 -0.70
CA GLU A 375 7.57 -11.22 0.37
C GLU A 375 9.02 -11.64 0.31
N ARG A 376 9.28 -12.96 0.20
CA ARG A 376 10.64 -13.49 0.08
C ARG A 376 11.33 -13.01 -1.19
N ALA A 377 10.61 -12.96 -2.32
CA ALA A 377 11.16 -12.50 -3.58
C ALA A 377 11.62 -11.03 -3.53
N ARG A 378 10.85 -10.17 -2.85
CA ARG A 378 11.18 -8.73 -2.69
C ARG A 378 12.20 -8.51 -1.58
N LEU A 379 12.01 -9.10 -0.39
CA LEU A 379 12.87 -8.88 0.78
C LEU A 379 14.28 -9.43 0.61
N GLN A 380 14.51 -10.45 -0.23
CA GLN A 380 15.86 -10.89 -0.60
C GLN A 380 16.73 -9.79 -1.20
N ILE A 381 16.11 -8.76 -1.81
CA ILE A 381 16.80 -7.58 -2.34
C ILE A 381 16.62 -6.40 -1.38
N GLY A 382 15.41 -6.20 -0.86
CA GLY A 382 15.07 -5.06 0.00
C GLY A 382 15.87 -5.02 1.30
N LEU A 383 16.06 -6.16 1.98
CA LEU A 383 16.81 -6.21 3.25
C LEU A 383 18.29 -5.85 3.06
N PRO A 384 19.06 -6.47 2.13
CA PRO A 384 20.43 -6.05 1.87
C PRO A 384 20.57 -4.57 1.50
N MET A 385 19.64 -4.04 0.67
CA MET A 385 19.67 -2.61 0.31
C MET A 385 19.37 -1.70 1.51
N THR A 386 18.50 -2.13 2.43
CA THR A 386 18.21 -1.39 3.67
C THR A 386 19.43 -1.37 4.59
N VAL A 387 20.11 -2.51 4.77
CA VAL A 387 21.34 -2.58 5.56
C VAL A 387 22.43 -1.72 4.93
N ALA A 388 22.60 -1.79 3.61
CA ALA A 388 23.55 -0.93 2.88
C ALA A 388 23.21 0.57 3.05
N ALA A 389 21.93 0.93 3.04
CA ALA A 389 21.48 2.29 3.31
C ALA A 389 21.87 2.75 4.72
N ALA A 390 21.60 1.94 5.74
CA ALA A 390 21.99 2.26 7.12
C ALA A 390 23.51 2.43 7.27
N LEU A 391 24.30 1.52 6.70
CA LEU A 391 25.75 1.60 6.71
C LEU A 391 26.26 2.85 6.00
N SER A 392 25.69 3.21 4.85
CA SER A 392 26.10 4.40 4.11
C SER A 392 25.82 5.70 4.88
N VAL A 393 24.71 5.77 5.61
CA VAL A 393 24.37 6.92 6.48
C VAL A 393 25.30 6.99 7.69
N ALA A 394 25.56 5.86 8.36
CA ALA A 394 26.50 5.80 9.47
C ALA A 394 27.92 6.21 9.04
N TRP A 395 28.34 5.76 7.86
CA TRP A 395 29.63 6.10 7.26
C TRP A 395 29.74 7.60 6.98
N TYR A 396 28.69 8.21 6.41
CA TYR A 396 28.63 9.66 6.22
C TYR A 396 28.75 10.42 7.54
N GLY A 397 28.03 9.99 8.58
CA GLY A 397 28.13 10.60 9.91
C GLY A 397 29.55 10.58 10.49
N ALA A 398 30.22 9.43 10.39
CA ALA A 398 31.58 9.28 10.90
C ALA A 398 32.59 10.13 10.12
N LEU A 399 32.48 10.15 8.78
CA LEU A 399 33.43 10.89 7.95
C LEU A 399 33.20 12.39 7.96
N ILE A 400 31.96 12.89 7.92
CA ILE A 400 31.68 14.33 7.80
C ILE A 400 32.23 15.12 8.99
N GLU A 401 32.33 14.51 10.17
CA GLU A 401 32.92 15.09 11.38
C GLU A 401 34.42 15.38 11.21
N SER A 402 35.12 14.51 10.49
CA SER A 402 36.55 14.69 10.14
C SER A 402 36.81 15.73 9.04
N LYS A 403 35.79 16.43 8.54
CA LYS A 403 35.86 17.42 7.45
C LYS A 403 36.60 16.86 6.21
N PRO A 404 36.08 15.79 5.59
CA PRO A 404 36.75 15.09 4.50
C PRO A 404 36.77 15.96 3.25
N ALA A 405 37.58 15.62 2.25
CA ALA A 405 37.54 16.31 0.96
C ALA A 405 36.12 16.32 0.36
N LEU A 406 35.73 17.41 -0.30
CA LEU A 406 34.38 17.58 -0.86
C LEU A 406 33.97 16.41 -1.77
N SER A 407 34.90 15.89 -2.58
CA SER A 407 34.65 14.73 -3.46
C SER A 407 34.20 13.49 -2.69
N VAL A 408 34.78 13.24 -1.50
CA VAL A 408 34.41 12.11 -0.63
C VAL A 408 33.00 12.31 -0.07
N ALA A 409 32.68 13.53 0.40
CA ALA A 409 31.34 13.84 0.88
C ALA A 409 30.28 13.67 -0.22
N LEU A 410 30.57 14.14 -1.45
CA LEU A 410 29.69 13.98 -2.61
C LEU A 410 29.51 12.50 -3.02
N ALA A 411 30.58 11.70 -2.96
CA ALA A 411 30.50 10.27 -3.23
C ALA A 411 29.61 9.53 -2.21
N LEU A 412 29.67 9.92 -0.93
CA LEU A 412 28.79 9.37 0.10
C LEU A 412 27.33 9.80 -0.11
N VAL A 413 27.07 11.04 -0.50
CA VAL A 413 25.71 11.52 -0.85
C VAL A 413 25.12 10.71 -2.02
N PHE A 414 25.93 10.39 -3.03
CA PHE A 414 25.54 9.47 -4.11
C PHE A 414 25.19 8.08 -3.58
N LEU A 415 26.08 7.48 -2.77
CA LEU A 415 25.89 6.13 -2.23
C LEU A 415 24.63 6.05 -1.36
N ILE A 416 24.44 7.02 -0.46
CA ILE A 416 23.25 7.15 0.39
C ILE A 416 21.99 7.21 -0.48
N SER A 417 21.98 8.10 -1.47
CA SER A 417 20.80 8.28 -2.32
C SER A 417 20.51 7.03 -3.15
N PHE A 418 21.53 6.33 -3.63
CA PHE A 418 21.38 5.06 -4.33
C PHE A 418 20.76 3.99 -3.43
N CYS A 419 21.34 3.74 -2.25
CA CYS A 419 20.91 2.68 -1.34
C CYS A 419 19.53 2.96 -0.74
N ILE A 420 19.27 4.20 -0.29
CA ILE A 420 17.96 4.57 0.26
C ILE A 420 16.87 4.48 -0.81
N THR A 421 17.12 4.98 -2.02
CA THR A 421 16.15 4.89 -3.13
C THR A 421 15.88 3.44 -3.52
N ALA A 422 16.91 2.57 -3.49
CA ALA A 422 16.74 1.15 -3.80
C ALA A 422 15.86 0.48 -2.73
N ALA A 423 16.19 0.65 -1.45
CA ALA A 423 15.42 0.10 -0.34
C ALA A 423 13.96 0.58 -0.38
N TYR A 424 13.75 1.89 -0.54
CA TYR A 424 12.42 2.50 -0.65
C TYR A 424 11.61 1.93 -1.82
N ASN A 425 12.23 1.82 -3.00
CA ASN A 425 11.54 1.31 -4.19
C ASN A 425 11.10 -0.15 -4.03
N VAL A 426 11.94 -1.03 -3.48
CA VAL A 426 11.57 -2.44 -3.26
C VAL A 426 10.42 -2.57 -2.25
N MET A 427 10.49 -1.83 -1.14
CA MET A 427 9.47 -1.87 -0.10
C MET A 427 8.13 -1.30 -0.60
N ASN A 428 8.18 -0.23 -1.39
CA ASN A 428 6.99 0.36 -2.00
C ASN A 428 6.35 -0.59 -3.05
N VAL A 429 7.15 -1.35 -3.82
CA VAL A 429 6.63 -2.38 -4.72
C VAL A 429 5.99 -3.53 -3.93
N LEU A 430 6.65 -4.01 -2.87
CA LEU A 430 6.09 -5.05 -2.01
C LEU A 430 4.74 -4.64 -1.40
N LEU A 431 4.61 -3.38 -0.96
CA LEU A 431 3.34 -2.87 -0.44
C LEU A 431 2.22 -2.93 -1.48
N VAL A 432 2.51 -2.58 -2.74
CA VAL A 432 1.52 -2.65 -3.83
C VAL A 432 1.17 -4.10 -4.17
N ASP A 433 2.16 -4.99 -4.19
CA ASP A 433 1.97 -6.42 -4.46
C ASP A 433 1.11 -7.09 -3.35
N LEU A 434 1.31 -6.74 -2.08
CA LEU A 434 0.53 -7.25 -0.95
C LEU A 434 -0.92 -6.72 -0.93
N TYR A 435 -1.13 -5.49 -1.41
CA TYR A 435 -2.43 -4.83 -1.44
C TYR A 435 -2.97 -4.66 -2.86
N TYR A 436 -2.83 -5.67 -3.71
CA TYR A 436 -3.21 -5.58 -5.11
C TYR A 436 -4.73 -5.32 -5.33
N THR A 437 -5.58 -5.69 -4.38
CA THR A 437 -7.04 -5.44 -4.40
C THR A 437 -7.38 -3.98 -4.06
N THR A 438 -6.64 -3.37 -3.13
CA THR A 438 -6.82 -1.99 -2.67
C THR A 438 -5.50 -1.19 -2.65
N PRO A 439 -4.76 -1.09 -3.78
CA PRO A 439 -3.41 -0.54 -3.78
C PRO A 439 -3.42 0.98 -3.54
N ALA A 440 -4.48 1.66 -3.95
CA ALA A 440 -4.65 3.10 -3.72
C ALA A 440 -4.70 3.44 -2.22
N THR A 441 -5.42 2.65 -1.41
CA THR A 441 -5.53 2.83 0.04
C THR A 441 -4.20 2.62 0.74
N ALA A 442 -3.48 1.54 0.39
CA ALA A 442 -2.15 1.27 0.93
C ALA A 442 -1.13 2.35 0.55
N MET A 443 -1.14 2.82 -0.70
CA MET A 443 -0.27 3.91 -1.16
C MET A 443 -0.59 5.24 -0.46
N ALA A 444 -1.87 5.53 -0.18
CA ALA A 444 -2.26 6.72 0.56
C ALA A 444 -1.76 6.68 2.02
N ALA A 445 -1.92 5.54 2.71
CA ALA A 445 -1.39 5.34 4.05
C ALA A 445 0.14 5.49 4.08
N ASN A 446 0.84 4.88 3.12
CA ASN A 446 2.29 5.00 2.98
C ASN A 446 2.75 6.44 2.72
N ASN A 447 2.03 7.18 1.86
CA ASN A 447 2.33 8.59 1.63
C ASN A 447 2.18 9.43 2.90
N LEU A 448 1.14 9.19 3.68
CA LEU A 448 0.90 9.91 4.93
C LEU A 448 2.03 9.64 5.94
N VAL A 449 2.37 8.38 6.18
CA VAL A 449 3.41 7.99 7.14
C VAL A 449 4.78 8.51 6.73
N ARG A 450 5.19 8.31 5.47
CA ARG A 450 6.51 8.77 5.00
C ARG A 450 6.65 10.29 5.11
N CYS A 451 5.61 11.05 4.79
CA CYS A 451 5.65 12.51 4.86
C CYS A 451 5.72 13.00 6.31
N PHE A 452 5.00 12.38 7.24
CA PHE A 452 5.02 12.74 8.66
C PHE A 452 6.35 12.38 9.32
N LEU A 453 6.88 11.19 9.06
CA LEU A 453 8.20 10.79 9.57
C LEU A 453 9.32 11.65 8.96
N GLY A 454 9.22 11.97 7.67
CA GLY A 454 10.15 12.90 7.03
C GLY A 454 10.07 14.31 7.62
N ALA A 455 8.86 14.81 7.90
CA ALA A 455 8.67 16.10 8.56
C ALA A 455 9.30 16.13 9.96
N ALA A 456 9.09 15.06 10.75
CA ALA A 456 9.69 14.88 12.06
C ALA A 456 11.21 14.83 11.97
N ALA A 457 11.77 14.03 11.06
CA ALA A 457 13.20 13.91 10.81
C ALA A 457 13.85 15.26 10.45
N THR A 458 13.26 16.01 9.53
CA THR A 458 13.75 17.35 9.15
C THR A 458 13.68 18.36 10.30
N ALA A 459 12.67 18.26 11.18
CA ALA A 459 12.55 19.15 12.33
C ALA A 459 13.62 18.88 13.39
N VAL A 460 13.94 17.60 13.65
CA VAL A 460 14.85 17.21 14.73
C VAL A 460 16.33 17.17 14.32
N ILE A 461 16.64 17.00 13.03
CA ILE A 461 18.01 16.72 12.60
C ILE A 461 19.02 17.82 12.97
N HIS A 462 18.67 19.09 12.77
CA HIS A 462 19.60 20.18 13.05
C HIS A 462 19.80 20.38 14.57
N PRO A 463 18.76 20.40 15.42
CA PRO A 463 18.93 20.32 16.88
C PRO A 463 19.76 19.13 17.35
N MET A 464 19.58 17.95 16.75
CA MET A 464 20.37 16.76 17.09
C MET A 464 21.85 16.96 16.73
N ILE A 465 22.15 17.49 15.54
CA ILE A 465 23.53 17.80 15.12
C ILE A 465 24.19 18.78 16.10
N GLN A 466 23.48 19.83 16.52
CA GLN A 466 24.02 20.81 17.47
C GLN A 466 24.27 20.21 18.86
N LYS A 467 23.42 19.29 19.32
CA LYS A 467 23.50 18.72 20.68
C LYS A 467 24.43 17.52 20.78
N TRP A 468 24.43 16.65 19.77
CA TRP A 468 25.11 15.34 19.80
C TRP A 468 26.26 15.23 18.80
N GLY A 469 26.47 16.23 17.94
CA GLY A 469 27.44 16.15 16.86
C GLY A 469 26.93 15.35 15.65
N ASN A 470 27.72 15.36 14.58
CA ASN A 470 27.34 14.72 13.32
C ASN A 470 27.35 13.19 13.44
N GLN A 471 28.41 12.60 14.00
CA GLN A 471 28.55 11.15 14.08
C GLN A 471 27.40 10.50 14.82
N THR A 472 27.14 10.91 16.07
CA THR A 472 26.08 10.32 16.89
C THR A 472 24.69 10.50 16.27
N THR A 473 24.44 11.66 15.64
CA THR A 473 23.16 11.94 15.00
C THR A 473 22.90 10.98 13.83
N TYR A 474 23.85 10.81 12.92
CA TYR A 474 23.67 9.93 11.76
C TYR A 474 23.75 8.45 12.12
N TRP A 475 24.45 8.09 13.21
CA TRP A 475 24.38 6.74 13.78
C TRP A 475 22.99 6.44 14.34
N ALA A 476 22.34 7.40 15.01
CA ALA A 476 20.96 7.25 15.46
C ALA A 476 19.99 7.07 14.27
N VAL A 477 20.20 7.83 13.18
CA VAL A 477 19.41 7.66 11.93
C VAL A 477 19.65 6.27 11.31
N ALA A 478 20.89 5.79 11.28
CA ALA A 478 21.20 4.45 10.80
C ALA A 478 20.58 3.34 11.67
N GLY A 479 20.62 3.50 13.00
CA GLY A 479 19.95 2.62 13.95
C GLY A 479 18.43 2.58 13.74
N ALA A 480 17.81 3.73 13.47
CA ALA A 480 16.39 3.79 13.12
C ALA A 480 16.07 2.99 11.84
N ILE A 481 16.90 3.11 10.79
CA ILE A 481 16.76 2.30 9.56
C ILE A 481 16.80 0.80 9.87
N LEU A 482 17.65 0.35 10.79
CA LEU A 482 17.78 -1.08 11.13
C LEU A 482 16.73 -1.57 12.13
N SER A 483 16.07 -0.67 12.85
CA SER A 483 15.11 -1.02 13.92
C SER A 483 13.94 -1.88 13.44
N TRP A 484 13.53 -1.75 12.17
CA TRP A 484 12.48 -2.58 11.57
C TRP A 484 13.02 -3.84 10.87
N ALA A 485 14.30 -3.82 10.48
CA ALA A 485 14.95 -4.93 9.79
C ALA A 485 15.29 -6.09 10.74
N LEU A 486 15.31 -5.83 12.04
CA LEU A 486 15.28 -6.85 13.07
C LEU A 486 13.81 -7.24 13.28
N PRO A 487 13.39 -8.48 12.94
CA PRO A 487 12.05 -8.92 13.29
C PRO A 487 11.90 -8.74 14.81
N PRO A 488 10.88 -8.00 15.31
CA PRO A 488 10.48 -8.21 16.69
C PRO A 488 10.19 -9.70 16.77
N GLY A 489 10.90 -10.41 17.65
CA GLY A 489 10.78 -11.87 17.75
C GLY A 489 9.33 -12.22 18.03
N THR A 490 8.54 -12.47 16.99
CA THR A 490 7.24 -13.10 17.12
C THR A 490 7.57 -14.48 17.66
N PRO A 491 7.20 -14.80 18.91
CA PRO A 491 7.48 -16.10 19.49
C PRO A 491 6.90 -17.18 18.58
N SER A 492 7.78 -17.81 17.78
CA SER A 492 7.41 -18.88 16.88
C SER A 492 7.16 -20.12 17.71
N LEU A 493 6.00 -20.73 17.56
CA LEU A 493 5.68 -21.97 18.23
C LEU A 493 6.58 -23.08 17.67
N GLN A 494 7.53 -23.56 18.47
CA GLN A 494 8.41 -24.63 18.04
C GLN A 494 7.67 -25.97 18.09
N MET A 495 7.53 -26.60 16.93
CA MET A 495 6.82 -27.87 16.80
C MET A 495 7.47 -28.78 15.77
N ARG A 496 7.20 -30.08 15.88
CA ARG A 496 7.57 -31.10 14.90
C ARG A 496 6.54 -32.22 14.90
N TYR A 497 6.32 -32.88 13.76
CA TYR A 497 5.66 -34.17 13.77
C TYR A 497 6.68 -35.27 14.12
N PRO A 498 6.25 -36.43 14.63
CA PRO A 498 7.16 -37.49 15.03
C PRO A 498 8.12 -37.95 13.91
N SER A 499 7.68 -37.93 12.65
CA SER A 499 8.48 -38.30 11.47
C SER A 499 9.24 -37.14 10.84
N THR A 500 9.09 -35.89 11.31
CA THR A 500 9.67 -34.70 10.67
C THR A 500 10.75 -34.04 11.54
N PRO A 501 11.70 -33.29 10.92
CA PRO A 501 12.51 -32.33 11.65
C PRO A 501 11.62 -31.20 12.23
N TRP A 502 12.23 -30.33 13.04
CA TRP A 502 11.61 -29.11 13.54
C TRP A 502 11.08 -28.24 12.39
N ILE A 503 9.84 -27.80 12.53
CA ILE A 503 9.10 -27.06 11.50
C ILE A 503 9.33 -25.56 11.72
N SER A 504 9.99 -24.94 10.75
CA SER A 504 10.11 -23.48 10.69
C SER A 504 8.90 -22.88 9.99
N PRO A 505 8.47 -21.65 10.35
CA PRO A 505 7.37 -20.98 9.67
C PRO A 505 7.56 -20.92 8.15
N GLY A 506 6.58 -21.45 7.40
CA GLY A 506 6.58 -21.51 5.94
C GLY A 506 7.20 -22.78 5.33
N ASP A 507 7.68 -23.73 6.16
CA ASP A 507 8.14 -25.03 5.67
C ASP A 507 7.00 -25.83 5.03
N THR A 508 7.36 -26.80 4.20
CA THR A 508 6.39 -27.67 3.50
C THR A 508 6.61 -29.12 3.90
N ILE A 509 5.51 -29.79 4.26
CA ILE A 509 5.49 -31.16 4.78
C ILE A 509 4.57 -31.99 3.89
N LYS A 510 4.88 -33.27 3.71
CA LYS A 510 3.99 -34.16 2.96
C LYS A 510 2.81 -34.58 3.84
N GLN A 511 1.63 -34.71 3.25
CA GLN A 511 0.43 -35.11 3.99
C GLN A 511 0.58 -36.37 4.88
N PRO A 512 1.28 -37.45 4.46
CA PRO A 512 1.47 -38.64 5.29
C PRO A 512 2.24 -38.36 6.59
N ASP A 513 3.13 -37.37 6.58
CA ASP A 513 3.96 -37.01 7.73
C ASP A 513 3.20 -36.18 8.77
N ALA A 514 2.05 -35.62 8.40
CA ALA A 514 1.19 -34.82 9.27
C ALA A 514 0.00 -35.61 9.87
N LEU A 515 -0.03 -36.94 9.70
CA LEU A 515 -1.13 -37.79 10.18
C LEU A 515 -1.22 -37.88 11.71
N GLN A 516 -0.08 -37.79 12.39
CA GLN A 516 0.00 -37.88 13.85
C GLN A 516 -0.09 -36.50 14.52
N ILE A 517 -0.39 -36.46 15.82
CA ILE A 517 -0.43 -35.21 16.60
C ILE A 517 1.01 -34.68 16.74
N PRO A 518 1.27 -33.38 16.49
CA PRO A 518 2.61 -32.83 16.60
C PRO A 518 3.09 -32.75 18.06
N CYS A 519 4.40 -32.75 18.22
CA CYS A 519 5.10 -32.43 19.45
C CYS A 519 5.31 -30.92 19.52
N ILE A 520 4.80 -30.25 20.56
CA ILE A 520 4.93 -28.80 20.74
C ILE A 520 5.85 -28.52 21.92
N SER A 521 6.92 -27.77 21.67
CA SER A 521 7.93 -27.41 22.68
C SER A 521 7.43 -26.27 23.57
N THR A 522 7.84 -26.27 24.84
CA THR A 522 7.64 -25.15 25.77
C THR A 522 8.76 -24.10 25.68
N LEU A 523 9.67 -24.20 24.71
CA LEU A 523 10.75 -23.22 24.55
C LEU A 523 10.15 -21.83 24.32
N ASN A 524 10.61 -20.84 25.11
CA ASN A 524 10.10 -19.46 25.14
C ASN A 524 8.66 -19.29 25.67
N LEU A 525 8.09 -20.29 26.35
CA LEU A 525 6.79 -20.21 27.01
C LEU A 525 6.94 -20.23 28.54
N ASN A 526 6.00 -19.57 29.24
CA ASN A 526 5.93 -19.64 30.70
C ASN A 526 5.30 -20.97 31.13
N THR A 527 6.06 -21.82 31.82
CA THR A 527 5.65 -23.17 32.22
C THR A 527 4.61 -23.21 33.34
N ALA A 528 4.41 -22.10 34.07
CA ALA A 528 3.41 -21.99 35.13
C ALA A 528 2.01 -21.62 34.62
N ARG A 529 1.88 -21.29 33.34
CA ARG A 529 0.61 -20.87 32.72
C ARG A 529 -0.05 -22.00 31.95
N THR A 530 -1.36 -21.88 31.80
CA THR A 530 -2.18 -22.78 30.99
C THR A 530 -2.46 -22.15 29.63
N TYR A 531 -2.45 -22.97 28.58
CA TYR A 531 -2.61 -22.50 27.21
C TYR A 531 -3.77 -23.20 26.50
N LEU A 532 -4.29 -22.52 25.49
CA LEU A 532 -5.30 -23.01 24.57
C LEU A 532 -4.72 -22.99 23.15
N LEU A 533 -4.88 -24.09 22.42
CA LEU A 533 -4.34 -24.24 21.07
C LEU A 533 -5.47 -24.35 20.04
N LEU A 534 -5.32 -23.59 18.96
CA LEU A 534 -6.12 -23.72 17.74
C LEU A 534 -5.23 -24.18 16.59
N PHE A 535 -5.70 -25.16 15.82
CA PHE A 535 -5.10 -25.58 14.57
C PHE A 535 -6.13 -25.44 13.46
N VAL A 536 -5.82 -24.65 12.44
CA VAL A 536 -6.76 -24.30 11.37
C VAL A 536 -6.15 -24.50 9.98
N ASP A 537 -7.00 -24.86 9.02
CA ASP A 537 -6.73 -24.82 7.59
C ASP A 537 -7.42 -23.57 7.02
N ILE A 538 -6.64 -22.64 6.48
CA ILE A 538 -7.13 -21.34 5.99
C ILE A 538 -7.40 -21.32 4.49
N ASP A 539 -7.02 -22.36 3.75
CA ASP A 539 -7.08 -22.39 2.29
C ASP A 539 -8.22 -23.29 1.77
N VAL A 540 -9.22 -23.60 2.62
CA VAL A 540 -10.36 -24.44 2.21
C VAL A 540 -11.34 -23.66 1.35
N VAL A 541 -11.76 -24.27 0.24
CA VAL A 541 -12.83 -23.75 -0.62
C VAL A 541 -14.01 -24.70 -0.54
N LEU A 542 -15.13 -24.20 -0.01
CA LEU A 542 -16.41 -24.93 0.08
C LEU A 542 -17.45 -24.18 -0.77
N GLU A 543 -18.07 -24.88 -1.72
CA GLU A 543 -19.17 -24.35 -2.55
C GLU A 543 -18.88 -22.95 -3.16
N SER A 544 -17.67 -22.75 -3.70
CA SER A 544 -17.18 -21.49 -4.30
C SER A 544 -16.85 -20.33 -3.35
N CYS A 545 -16.94 -20.53 -2.04
CA CYS A 545 -16.46 -19.58 -1.03
C CYS A 545 -15.20 -20.09 -0.32
N SER A 546 -14.20 -19.21 -0.15
CA SER A 546 -13.05 -19.48 0.73
C SER A 546 -13.53 -19.46 2.18
N THR A 547 -13.12 -20.46 2.95
CA THR A 547 -13.50 -20.63 4.35
C THR A 547 -12.36 -21.25 5.14
N THR A 548 -12.38 -21.05 6.46
CA THR A 548 -11.46 -21.69 7.39
C THR A 548 -12.09 -22.96 7.97
N VAL A 549 -11.30 -24.01 8.15
CA VAL A 549 -11.70 -25.25 8.83
C VAL A 549 -10.87 -25.41 10.09
N LEU A 550 -11.52 -25.71 11.21
CA LEU A 550 -10.84 -26.04 12.47
C LEU A 550 -10.43 -27.52 12.50
N HIS A 551 -9.13 -27.77 12.54
CA HIS A 551 -8.56 -29.12 12.59
C HIS A 551 -8.33 -29.61 14.03
N TRP A 552 -7.97 -28.73 14.97
CA TRP A 552 -7.76 -29.10 16.36
C TRP A 552 -8.08 -27.94 17.30
N TYR A 553 -8.80 -28.23 18.38
CA TYR A 553 -9.04 -27.30 19.47
C TYR A 553 -8.66 -28.00 20.77
N GLN A 554 -7.68 -27.47 21.48
CA GLN A 554 -7.19 -28.07 22.70
C GLN A 554 -7.08 -27.05 23.82
N PRO A 555 -8.02 -27.06 24.79
CA PRO A 555 -7.89 -26.26 26.00
C PRO A 555 -7.02 -26.98 27.04
N HIS A 556 -6.66 -26.25 28.09
CA HIS A 556 -5.94 -26.73 29.28
C HIS A 556 -4.59 -27.40 28.99
N MET A 557 -3.85 -26.89 28.01
CA MET A 557 -2.50 -27.35 27.72
C MET A 557 -1.53 -26.81 28.77
N THR A 558 -0.70 -27.70 29.33
CA THR A 558 0.28 -27.36 30.38
C THR A 558 1.64 -27.94 30.03
N ALA A 559 2.70 -27.35 30.59
CA ALA A 559 4.05 -27.87 30.43
C ALA A 559 4.21 -29.21 31.17
N SER A 560 4.86 -30.18 30.53
CA SER A 560 5.25 -31.47 31.09
C SER A 560 6.65 -31.86 30.62
N ALA A 561 7.35 -32.63 31.45
CA ALA A 561 8.66 -33.21 31.09
C ALA A 561 8.53 -34.44 30.18
N THR A 562 7.33 -35.03 30.08
CA THR A 562 7.04 -36.21 29.26
C THR A 562 6.05 -35.85 28.16
N SER A 563 6.30 -36.35 26.94
CA SER A 563 5.39 -36.24 25.79
C SER A 563 5.28 -37.56 25.05
N HIS A 564 4.30 -37.66 24.15
CA HIS A 564 4.11 -38.80 23.25
C HIS A 564 5.23 -38.97 22.21
N CYS A 565 6.23 -38.09 22.21
CA CYS A 565 7.30 -38.07 21.22
C CYS A 565 8.61 -38.72 21.70
N ASN A 566 8.61 -39.35 22.88
CA ASN A 566 9.73 -40.13 23.42
C ASN A 566 11.10 -39.42 23.44
N ASP A 567 11.10 -38.09 23.58
CA ASP A 567 12.31 -37.28 23.71
C ASP A 567 12.54 -36.88 25.17
N ASN A 568 13.63 -37.36 25.76
CA ASN A 568 14.08 -36.94 27.08
C ASN A 568 14.75 -35.56 26.99
N GLY A 569 14.17 -34.52 27.60
CA GLY A 569 14.89 -33.30 27.96
C GLY A 569 14.32 -31.94 27.50
N ASN A 570 13.30 -31.91 26.65
CA ASN A 570 12.62 -30.67 26.27
C ASN A 570 11.28 -30.60 26.98
N GLY A 571 10.93 -29.47 27.62
CA GLY A 571 9.57 -29.30 28.14
C GLY A 571 8.56 -29.33 26.99
N TRP A 572 7.46 -30.05 27.16
CA TRP A 572 6.44 -30.25 26.14
C TRP A 572 5.08 -29.72 26.58
N LEU A 573 4.36 -29.11 25.66
CA LEU A 573 2.96 -28.75 25.87
C LEU A 573 2.11 -30.00 25.72
N VAL A 574 1.53 -30.46 26.83
CA VAL A 574 0.65 -31.63 26.85
C VAL A 574 -0.73 -31.27 27.34
N ASN A 575 -1.70 -31.99 26.83
CA ASN A 575 -3.07 -31.92 27.29
C ASN A 575 -3.26 -32.81 28.54
N ARG A 576 -3.89 -32.28 29.59
CA ARG A 576 -4.27 -33.05 30.80
C ARG A 576 -5.77 -33.35 30.90
N THR A 577 -6.60 -32.87 29.97
CA THR A 577 -8.08 -32.95 30.04
C THR A 577 -8.70 -33.44 28.72
N SER A 578 -9.77 -34.23 28.77
CA SER A 578 -10.43 -34.76 27.56
C SER A 578 -11.42 -33.80 26.89
N ASN A 579 -11.43 -32.51 27.23
CA ASN A 579 -12.48 -31.56 26.85
C ASN A 579 -12.20 -30.81 25.52
N GLY A 580 -11.22 -31.27 24.73
CA GLY A 580 -10.82 -30.68 23.45
C GLY A 580 -11.53 -31.32 22.24
N ALA A 581 -11.56 -30.62 21.12
CA ALA A 581 -12.04 -31.20 19.86
C ALA A 581 -10.94 -32.09 19.30
N GLU A 582 -11.29 -33.26 18.77
CA GLU A 582 -10.30 -34.23 18.28
C GLU A 582 -9.44 -33.65 17.14
N TYR A 583 -8.17 -34.06 17.10
CA TYR A 583 -7.23 -33.71 16.03
C TYR A 583 -7.65 -34.36 14.71
N ILE A 584 -7.95 -33.53 13.72
CA ILE A 584 -8.17 -33.94 12.33
C ILE A 584 -6.88 -33.66 11.57
N ALA A 585 -6.23 -34.71 11.07
CA ALA A 585 -5.01 -34.55 10.28
C ALA A 585 -5.24 -33.68 9.03
N PRO A 586 -4.21 -32.97 8.54
CA PRO A 586 -4.24 -32.30 7.24
C PRO A 586 -4.72 -33.22 6.11
N GLN A 587 -5.70 -32.73 5.36
CA GLN A 587 -6.32 -33.46 4.25
C GLN A 587 -6.54 -32.52 3.06
N SER A 588 -5.47 -31.91 2.54
CA SER A 588 -5.60 -31.14 1.30
C SER A 588 -6.12 -32.03 0.16
N PRO A 589 -6.98 -31.52 -0.73
CA PRO A 589 -7.35 -32.23 -1.95
C PRO A 589 -6.12 -32.69 -2.77
N PRO A 590 -6.25 -33.74 -3.60
CA PRO A 590 -5.18 -34.20 -4.47
C PRO A 590 -4.59 -33.06 -5.32
N TYR A 591 -3.26 -32.99 -5.40
CA TYR A 591 -2.51 -31.97 -6.16
C TYR A 591 -2.72 -30.54 -5.69
N THR A 592 -3.16 -30.35 -4.44
CA THR A 592 -3.30 -29.03 -3.83
C THR A 592 -2.40 -28.90 -2.61
N ARG A 593 -2.08 -27.65 -2.30
CA ARG A 593 -1.23 -27.23 -1.19
C ARG A 593 -2.03 -26.29 -0.31
N HIS A 594 -2.23 -26.66 0.94
CA HIS A 594 -2.99 -25.87 1.91
C HIS A 594 -2.07 -25.35 3.01
N ARG A 595 -2.30 -24.11 3.46
CA ARG A 595 -1.67 -23.52 4.64
C ARG A 595 -2.42 -23.91 5.89
N TYR A 596 -1.65 -24.44 6.84
CA TYR A 596 -2.12 -24.77 8.15
C TYR A 596 -1.44 -23.91 9.20
N VAL A 597 -2.22 -23.43 10.17
CA VAL A 597 -1.76 -22.48 11.19
C VAL A 597 -2.07 -23.03 12.58
N TYR A 598 -1.05 -23.06 13.42
CA TYR A 598 -1.18 -23.25 14.87
C TYR A 598 -1.14 -21.88 15.57
N LEU A 599 -2.13 -21.62 16.42
CA LEU A 599 -2.23 -20.44 17.25
C LEU A 599 -2.34 -20.87 18.71
N LEU A 600 -1.43 -20.36 19.54
CA LEU A 600 -1.38 -20.61 20.97
C LEU A 600 -1.83 -19.37 21.74
N TYR A 601 -2.82 -19.53 22.60
CA TYR A 601 -3.37 -18.49 23.46
C TYR A 601 -3.08 -18.81 24.92
N GLU A 602 -2.89 -17.78 25.73
CA GLU A 602 -2.94 -17.95 27.18
C GLU A 602 -4.40 -18.14 27.60
N GLN A 603 -4.64 -19.14 28.44
CA GLN A 603 -5.97 -19.47 28.92
C GLN A 603 -6.14 -18.99 30.36
N ASP A 604 -7.13 -18.13 30.59
CA ASP A 604 -7.50 -17.71 31.95
C ASP A 604 -8.11 -18.88 32.75
N PRO A 605 -7.90 -18.96 34.07
CA PRO A 605 -8.41 -20.06 34.90
C PRO A 605 -9.94 -20.22 34.85
N ASP A 606 -10.66 -19.12 34.64
CA ASP A 606 -12.13 -19.07 34.59
C ASP A 606 -12.67 -19.20 33.16
N TYR A 607 -11.84 -19.64 32.19
CA TYR A 607 -12.26 -19.76 30.79
C TYR A 607 -13.40 -20.78 30.63
N VAL A 608 -14.50 -20.31 30.04
CA VAL A 608 -15.65 -21.15 29.66
C VAL A 608 -15.74 -21.21 28.14
N PHE A 609 -15.90 -22.41 27.60
CA PHE A 609 -16.06 -22.59 26.17
C PHE A 609 -17.38 -21.96 25.68
N PRO A 610 -17.37 -21.11 24.64
CA PRO A 610 -18.59 -20.51 24.11
C PRO A 610 -19.59 -21.52 23.53
N GLU A 611 -20.81 -21.57 24.07
CA GLU A 611 -21.83 -22.56 23.67
C GLU A 611 -22.19 -22.50 22.18
N CYS A 612 -22.16 -21.32 21.56
CA CYS A 612 -22.45 -21.14 20.14
C CYS A 612 -21.43 -21.84 19.21
N PHE A 613 -20.23 -22.14 19.71
CA PHE A 613 -19.23 -22.94 19.01
C PHE A 613 -19.33 -24.44 19.32
N GLY A 614 -20.36 -24.88 20.06
CA GLY A 614 -20.58 -26.29 20.40
C GLY A 614 -20.66 -27.23 19.19
N HIS A 615 -20.91 -26.67 18.01
CA HIS A 615 -20.85 -27.40 16.74
C HIS A 615 -19.50 -28.04 16.44
N ILE A 616 -18.39 -27.66 17.08
CA ILE A 616 -17.08 -28.26 16.80
C ILE A 616 -16.92 -29.69 17.38
N PHE A 617 -17.84 -30.17 18.23
CA PHE A 617 -17.76 -31.45 18.93
C PHE A 617 -18.83 -32.49 18.49
N PRO A 618 -18.46 -33.63 17.89
CA PRO A 618 -17.29 -33.92 17.06
C PRO A 618 -17.75 -33.86 15.60
N LYS A 619 -17.95 -32.68 15.03
CA LYS A 619 -18.36 -32.62 13.62
C LYS A 619 -17.21 -33.10 12.72
N THR A 620 -17.58 -33.77 11.62
CA THR A 620 -16.68 -34.09 10.51
C THR A 620 -15.96 -32.81 10.05
N ARG A 621 -14.87 -32.96 9.29
CA ARG A 621 -14.14 -31.81 8.72
C ARG A 621 -15.07 -30.78 8.07
N GLU A 622 -16.06 -31.25 7.32
CA GLU A 622 -17.09 -30.43 6.66
C GLU A 622 -17.92 -29.63 7.67
N GLY A 623 -18.32 -30.25 8.80
CA GLY A 623 -19.09 -29.57 9.83
C GLY A 623 -18.28 -28.65 10.75
N ARG A 624 -16.94 -28.66 10.64
CA ARG A 624 -16.03 -27.64 11.23
C ARG A 624 -15.61 -26.56 10.23
N GLY A 625 -16.13 -26.60 9.01
CA GLY A 625 -15.97 -25.54 8.02
C GLY A 625 -16.78 -24.30 8.40
N GLY A 626 -16.21 -23.13 8.13
CA GLY A 626 -16.80 -21.85 8.48
C GLY A 626 -16.39 -21.34 9.86
N PHE A 627 -15.32 -21.90 10.45
CA PHE A 627 -14.86 -21.49 11.77
C PHE A 627 -14.30 -20.05 11.75
N ASP A 628 -15.03 -19.12 12.37
CA ASP A 628 -14.60 -17.72 12.50
C ASP A 628 -13.73 -17.54 13.75
N ILE A 629 -12.42 -17.45 13.52
CA ILE A 629 -11.42 -17.28 14.57
C ILE A 629 -11.64 -15.96 15.34
N LYS A 630 -12.01 -14.87 14.65
CA LYS A 630 -12.18 -13.56 15.29
C LYS A 630 -13.36 -13.59 16.25
N GLN A 631 -14.49 -14.10 15.77
CA GLN A 631 -15.69 -14.24 16.60
C GLN A 631 -15.44 -15.17 17.79
N PHE A 632 -14.68 -16.25 17.60
CA PHE A 632 -14.32 -17.15 18.70
C PHE A 632 -13.45 -16.48 19.77
N VAL A 633 -12.41 -15.75 19.36
CA VAL A 633 -11.51 -15.03 20.27
C VAL A 633 -12.26 -13.98 21.07
N GLU A 634 -13.18 -13.24 20.42
CA GLU A 634 -13.98 -12.20 21.05
C GLU A 634 -14.97 -12.77 22.08
N VAL A 635 -15.76 -13.78 21.68
CA VAL A 635 -16.77 -14.39 22.57
C VAL A 635 -16.11 -15.23 23.68
N GLY A 636 -14.99 -15.88 23.38
CA GLY A 636 -14.20 -16.66 24.34
C GLY A 636 -13.35 -15.81 25.29
N GLY A 637 -13.34 -14.48 25.12
CA GLY A 637 -12.55 -13.57 25.96
C GLY A 637 -11.04 -13.78 25.87
N LEU A 638 -10.54 -14.32 24.75
CA LEU A 638 -9.13 -14.64 24.57
C LEU A 638 -8.33 -13.38 24.21
N ARG A 639 -7.11 -13.26 24.74
CA ARG A 639 -6.17 -12.19 24.37
C ARG A 639 -5.48 -12.51 23.04
N ALA A 640 -4.57 -11.64 22.60
CA ALA A 640 -3.72 -11.90 21.45
C ALA A 640 -2.93 -13.22 21.63
N PRO A 641 -2.67 -13.98 20.55
CA PRO A 641 -1.93 -15.23 20.64
C PRO A 641 -0.51 -14.99 21.17
N VAL A 642 -0.09 -15.86 22.08
CA VAL A 642 1.23 -15.84 22.72
C VAL A 642 2.30 -16.41 21.81
N ALA A 643 1.95 -17.33 20.91
CA ALA A 643 2.86 -17.90 19.93
C ALA A 643 2.07 -18.50 18.76
N GLY A 644 2.72 -18.66 17.62
CA GLY A 644 2.12 -19.33 16.46
C GLY A 644 3.16 -19.90 15.50
N ASN A 645 2.72 -20.83 14.65
CA ASN A 645 3.54 -21.36 13.57
C ASN A 645 2.63 -21.75 12.41
N PHE A 646 3.11 -21.61 11.18
CA PHE A 646 2.39 -22.00 9.98
C PHE A 646 3.29 -22.78 9.05
N PHE A 647 2.69 -23.71 8.31
CA PHE A 647 3.39 -24.57 7.36
C PHE A 647 2.42 -24.99 6.26
N TYR A 648 2.97 -25.53 5.19
CA TYR A 648 2.21 -26.01 4.06
C TYR A 648 2.17 -27.54 4.05
N VAL A 649 1.05 -28.11 3.62
CA VAL A 649 0.94 -29.55 3.40
C VAL A 649 0.62 -29.84 1.94
N ASP A 650 1.51 -30.60 1.29
CA ASP A 650 1.36 -31.07 -0.09
C ASP A 650 0.71 -32.46 -0.11
N ASN A 651 -0.28 -32.64 -1.00
CA ASN A 651 -0.89 -33.93 -1.30
C ASN A 651 -0.56 -34.37 -2.74
N ASP A 652 0.39 -35.30 -2.87
CA ASP A 652 0.85 -35.85 -4.15
C ASP A 652 0.04 -37.07 -4.64
N ALA A 653 -1.03 -37.48 -3.94
CA ALA A 653 -1.70 -38.75 -4.21
C ALA A 653 -2.66 -38.70 -5.43
N ALA A 654 -2.42 -39.56 -6.42
CA ALA A 654 -3.40 -39.89 -7.47
C ALA A 654 -4.53 -40.73 -6.86
N THR A 655 -5.78 -40.30 -6.99
CA THR A 655 -6.93 -40.94 -6.35
C THR A 655 -7.26 -42.29 -7.02
N THR A 656 -6.91 -43.41 -6.39
CA THR A 656 -7.58 -44.70 -6.62
C THR A 656 -8.41 -45.06 -5.40
N THR A 657 -9.62 -44.52 -5.32
CA THR A 657 -10.81 -45.22 -4.81
C THR A 657 -12.03 -44.33 -4.98
N ALA A 658 -12.95 -44.78 -5.83
CA ALA A 658 -14.31 -44.30 -5.84
C ALA A 658 -14.98 -44.74 -4.52
N ALA A 659 -15.42 -43.78 -3.72
CA ALA A 659 -16.44 -44.00 -2.69
C ALA A 659 -17.69 -43.23 -3.10
N SER A 660 -18.66 -43.98 -3.57
CA SER A 660 -20.05 -43.61 -3.81
C SER A 660 -20.78 -43.35 -2.49
N GLY A 661 -21.74 -42.42 -2.50
CA GLY A 661 -22.77 -42.31 -1.47
C GLY A 661 -22.97 -40.89 -0.97
N GLY A 662 -23.95 -40.19 -1.54
CA GLY A 662 -24.21 -38.80 -1.27
C GLY A 662 -24.85 -38.51 0.10
N LEU A 663 -24.61 -37.29 0.57
CA LEU A 663 -25.56 -36.46 1.30
C LEU A 663 -25.21 -35.01 0.95
N VAL A 664 -26.09 -34.36 0.21
CA VAL A 664 -26.04 -32.91 -0.07
C VAL A 664 -26.29 -32.19 1.27
N PRO A 665 -25.39 -31.35 1.78
CA PRO A 665 -25.72 -30.49 2.90
C PRO A 665 -26.73 -29.46 2.41
N THR A 666 -27.95 -29.52 2.92
CA THR A 666 -28.96 -28.47 2.72
C THR A 666 -28.42 -27.14 3.26
N THR A 667 -28.63 -26.07 2.49
CA THR A 667 -28.11 -24.70 2.56
C THR A 667 -28.43 -23.89 3.84
N THR A 668 -28.71 -24.53 4.97
CA THR A 668 -29.05 -23.87 6.24
C THR A 668 -27.89 -23.68 7.21
N TRP A 669 -26.70 -24.22 6.95
CA TRP A 669 -25.59 -24.24 7.93
C TRP A 669 -24.41 -23.29 7.64
N PHE A 670 -24.44 -22.51 6.56
CA PHE A 670 -23.38 -21.54 6.21
C PHE A 670 -23.60 -20.12 6.76
N ARG A 671 -24.49 -19.94 7.73
CA ARG A 671 -24.48 -18.75 8.58
C ARG A 671 -23.99 -19.17 9.96
N SER A 672 -22.84 -18.66 10.38
CA SER A 672 -22.60 -18.48 11.80
C SER A 672 -23.83 -17.73 12.33
N ALA A 673 -24.66 -18.42 13.12
CA ALA A 673 -25.66 -17.70 13.91
C ALA A 673 -24.84 -16.74 14.79
N PRO A 674 -25.09 -15.42 14.76
CA PRO A 674 -24.35 -14.51 15.61
C PRO A 674 -24.53 -14.98 17.05
N CYS A 675 -23.43 -15.32 17.73
CA CYS A 675 -23.46 -15.55 19.17
C CYS A 675 -24.01 -14.26 19.79
N ARG A 676 -25.19 -14.31 20.44
CA ARG A 676 -25.65 -13.18 21.25
C ARG A 676 -24.65 -13.03 22.38
N THR A 677 -23.88 -11.95 22.38
CA THR A 677 -23.16 -11.50 23.56
C THR A 677 -24.22 -11.18 24.61
N GLU A 678 -24.29 -11.97 25.69
CA GLU A 678 -25.05 -11.52 26.86
C GLU A 678 -24.42 -10.22 27.35
N GLU A 679 -25.25 -9.20 27.53
CA GLU A 679 -24.82 -7.93 28.12
C GLU A 679 -24.11 -8.20 29.45
N PRO A 680 -22.95 -7.57 29.71
CA PRO A 680 -22.39 -7.60 31.05
C PRO A 680 -23.44 -7.01 31.99
N LYS A 681 -23.80 -7.77 33.04
CA LYS A 681 -24.71 -7.32 34.10
C LYS A 681 -24.38 -5.89 34.47
N SER A 682 -25.37 -5.02 34.28
CA SER A 682 -25.38 -3.59 34.53
C SER A 682 -24.52 -3.15 35.72
N THR A 683 -23.43 -2.45 35.44
CA THR A 683 -23.05 -1.26 36.22
C THR A 683 -23.02 -0.10 35.21
N GLY A 684 -24.02 0.77 35.33
CA GLY A 684 -24.54 1.56 34.22
C GLY A 684 -23.60 2.60 33.65
N PHE A 685 -23.66 2.77 32.32
CA PHE A 685 -23.54 4.03 31.60
C PHE A 685 -24.21 3.88 30.21
N ILE A 686 -24.82 4.97 29.74
CA ILE A 686 -25.83 5.10 28.66
C ILE A 686 -25.25 4.82 27.25
N PRO A 687 -26.02 4.25 26.27
CA PRO A 687 -25.52 3.90 24.94
C PRO A 687 -25.53 5.07 23.95
N MET A 688 -24.57 5.09 23.02
CA MET A 688 -24.65 5.81 21.74
C MET A 688 -24.72 4.80 20.59
N GLU A 689 -25.67 5.02 19.69
CA GLU A 689 -26.03 4.18 18.54
C GLU A 689 -24.85 3.87 17.61
N ALA A 690 -24.71 2.59 17.24
CA ALA A 690 -23.80 2.14 16.18
C ALA A 690 -24.62 1.55 15.01
N ASN A 691 -24.57 2.23 13.87
CA ASN A 691 -25.10 1.76 12.60
C ASN A 691 -24.27 0.59 12.06
N TYR A 692 -24.96 -0.47 11.68
CA TYR A 692 -24.44 -1.65 10.99
C TYR A 692 -24.02 -1.31 9.54
N GLU A 693 -22.77 -1.58 9.17
CA GLU A 693 -22.38 -1.83 7.79
C GLU A 693 -21.48 -3.07 7.70
N VAL A 694 -21.90 -4.00 6.84
CA VAL A 694 -21.30 -5.31 6.59
C VAL A 694 -20.05 -5.14 5.73
N GLY A 695 -18.87 -5.42 6.29
CA GLY A 695 -17.59 -5.41 5.57
C GLY A 695 -16.94 -6.79 5.59
N GLN A 696 -16.83 -7.42 4.41
CA GLN A 696 -16.03 -8.63 4.19
C GLN A 696 -14.55 -8.33 4.50
N GLN A 697 -14.07 -8.79 5.66
CA GLN A 697 -12.65 -8.79 6.04
C GLN A 697 -12.06 -10.17 5.76
N GLN A 698 -11.21 -10.28 4.73
CA GLN A 698 -10.28 -11.41 4.60
C GLN A 698 -9.10 -11.19 5.56
N VAL A 699 -8.87 -12.14 6.45
CA VAL A 699 -7.70 -12.18 7.33
C VAL A 699 -6.58 -12.88 6.57
N VAL A 700 -5.51 -12.15 6.27
CA VAL A 700 -4.24 -12.73 5.80
C VAL A 700 -3.36 -12.89 7.04
N ILE A 701 -3.14 -14.15 7.45
CA ILE A 701 -2.18 -14.55 8.50
C ILE A 701 -0.77 -14.50 7.94
#